data_AF-A0A174B609-F1
#
_entry.id   AF-A0A174B609-F1
#
_cell.length_a   1.000
_cell.length_b   1.000
_cell.length_c   1.000
_cell.angle_alpha   90.00
_cell.angle_beta   90.00
_cell.angle_gamma   90.00
#
_symmetry.space_group_name_H-M   'P 1'
#
loop_
_entity.id
_entity.type
_entity.pdbx_description
1 polymer ?
#
loop_
_entity_poly.entity_id
_entity_poly.type
_entity_poly.pdbx_seq_one_letter_code
_entity_poly.pdbx_strand_id
1 'polypeptide(L)'
;MNVFQDRLAALSLEEILPRITAPGTAVSMQARLRMASYLSGMEKSLGGLAPMLFHWLDICNELDPRAPRKAVVICCADHGVAAEGVSAYPQETTLEMVRNYTIRQGAAANAFAACAGARLLVNDMGIAADTSDVPALFQTRIADGTKNMAEGLAMTREQAVDSIKVGLLIADSLAAQGFDWFLPGEMGIANTTASAAIAAVACHKSPEEVTGRGTNISDERLKKKVGVVRRALQVNQPDTEDAIDILAKVGGFEFGCIAGIILGAALHHKLVILDGANCGAAALIAWKLAPASTAYTMASHLGSEKSHRYMLETLGLRPFLHLDLRLGEAIGSSIASNILESLLASWHVLLQGSSEEMGRYTLFQLLHEHGFGDLDITAFPQVEVDKDALVDHCEMREEEVHLTDKTFDFYLNTMPTPDKEAMAACKARIDNLTKPVDSLGCLEQIATELSGCTGVERPELAMSRTALLYFTEKEDVPPALTRMMATQAAYAGMKLAIAHLDCEKGAQAAFDFGREESERYATMNELIALAADEVGDDPRGTMDSALRKALLREDGTLRYAADDFLAHVPERYQPAVSTLLGAMIAAAHNGAMVLLDSEAVQIVARYAMKIAPELCAYLLPVQPQLVDLGALLPGLTAGYGLQILRASLFMLNHMKTFEEARVSVASDGPGAKRQHR
;
A
#
# COMPACT_ATOMS: atom_id res chain seq x y z
N MET A 1 -19.48 -8.94 -38.29
CA MET A 1 -20.27 -8.68 -37.07
C MET A 1 -19.35 -8.88 -35.89
N ASN A 2 -19.23 -7.88 -35.03
CA ASN A 2 -18.22 -7.84 -33.98
C ASN A 2 -18.69 -8.71 -32.80
N VAL A 3 -18.03 -9.85 -32.56
CA VAL A 3 -18.34 -10.80 -31.47
C VAL A 3 -18.49 -10.09 -30.12
N PHE A 4 -17.76 -8.99 -29.90
CA PHE A 4 -17.91 -8.17 -28.71
C PHE A 4 -19.29 -7.52 -28.58
N GLN A 5 -19.80 -6.93 -29.66
CA GLN A 5 -21.11 -6.26 -29.69
C GLN A 5 -22.25 -7.27 -29.49
N ASP A 6 -22.13 -8.46 -30.08
CA ASP A 6 -23.11 -9.53 -29.88
C ASP A 6 -23.14 -10.00 -28.41
N ARG A 7 -21.96 -10.13 -27.77
CA ARG A 7 -21.86 -10.46 -26.34
C ARG A 7 -22.40 -9.35 -25.43
N LEU A 8 -22.16 -8.09 -25.78
CA LEU A 8 -22.65 -6.93 -25.03
C LEU A 8 -24.19 -6.85 -25.08
N ALA A 9 -24.76 -7.05 -26.26
CA ALA A 9 -26.22 -7.06 -26.47
C ALA A 9 -26.90 -8.21 -25.72
N ALA A 10 -26.24 -9.36 -25.57
CA ALA A 10 -26.78 -10.52 -24.88
C ALA A 10 -26.82 -10.40 -23.34
N LEU A 11 -26.08 -9.46 -22.73
CA LEU A 11 -26.10 -9.28 -21.28
C LEU A 11 -27.35 -8.51 -20.83
N SER A 12 -28.04 -9.02 -19.80
CA SER A 12 -29.15 -8.34 -19.13
C SER A 12 -28.78 -8.05 -17.67
N LEU A 13 -28.72 -6.76 -17.30
CA LEU A 13 -28.45 -6.39 -15.90
C LEU A 13 -29.56 -6.85 -14.96
N GLU A 14 -30.82 -6.82 -15.42
CA GLU A 14 -31.98 -7.27 -14.63
C GLU A 14 -31.88 -8.75 -14.24
N GLU A 15 -31.29 -9.59 -15.11
CA GLU A 15 -31.08 -11.01 -14.83
C GLU A 15 -29.82 -11.28 -13.99
N ILE A 16 -28.80 -10.43 -14.14
CA ILE A 16 -27.48 -10.62 -13.53
C ILE A 16 -27.43 -10.13 -12.09
N LEU A 17 -27.93 -8.92 -11.82
CA LEU A 17 -27.81 -8.28 -10.51
C LEU A 17 -28.41 -9.12 -9.36
N PRO A 18 -29.58 -9.79 -9.50
CA PRO A 18 -30.14 -10.64 -8.45
C PRO A 18 -29.29 -11.87 -8.07
N ARG A 19 -28.33 -12.25 -8.92
CA ARG A 19 -27.43 -13.40 -8.65
C ARG A 19 -26.27 -13.05 -7.73
N ILE A 20 -26.02 -11.77 -7.49
CA ILE A 20 -24.92 -11.31 -6.63
C ILE A 20 -25.35 -11.46 -5.17
N THR A 21 -24.73 -12.40 -4.48
CA THR A 21 -24.94 -12.66 -3.04
C THR A 21 -23.64 -12.54 -2.28
N ALA A 22 -23.69 -12.12 -1.01
CA ALA A 22 -22.51 -12.10 -0.15
C ALA A 22 -21.91 -13.52 0.02
N PRO A 23 -20.58 -13.65 0.17
CA PRO A 23 -19.96 -14.94 0.45
C PRO A 23 -20.41 -15.49 1.82
N GLY A 24 -20.41 -16.82 1.95
CA GLY A 24 -20.64 -17.47 3.23
C GLY A 24 -19.44 -17.31 4.18
N THR A 25 -19.64 -17.54 5.47
CA THR A 25 -18.60 -17.34 6.51
C THR A 25 -18.03 -18.64 7.09
N ALA A 26 -18.39 -19.79 6.51
CA ALA A 26 -18.02 -21.09 7.06
C ALA A 26 -16.51 -21.32 7.06
N VAL A 27 -15.80 -20.82 6.05
CA VAL A 27 -14.35 -20.97 5.92
C VAL A 27 -13.63 -20.09 6.93
N SER A 28 -13.99 -18.80 7.04
CA SER A 28 -13.39 -17.93 8.05
C SER A 28 -13.68 -18.38 9.48
N MET A 29 -14.84 -18.98 9.75
CA MET A 29 -15.11 -19.60 11.06
C MET A 29 -14.12 -20.73 11.37
N GLN A 30 -13.81 -21.59 10.40
CA GLN A 30 -12.79 -22.63 10.56
C GLN A 30 -11.38 -22.04 10.71
N ALA A 31 -11.05 -21.03 9.90
CA ALA A 31 -9.77 -20.35 9.94
C ALA A 31 -9.53 -19.68 11.30
N ARG A 32 -10.55 -19.04 11.88
CA ARG A 32 -10.49 -18.45 13.23
C ARG A 32 -10.12 -19.47 14.30
N LEU A 33 -10.75 -20.65 14.27
CA LEU A 33 -10.46 -21.71 15.24
C LEU A 33 -9.02 -22.23 15.10
N ARG A 34 -8.55 -22.45 13.86
CA ARG A 34 -7.16 -22.88 13.61
C ARG A 34 -6.15 -21.81 14.01
N MET A 35 -6.39 -20.55 13.64
CA MET A 35 -5.49 -19.46 13.98
C MET A 35 -5.40 -19.25 15.50
N ALA A 36 -6.52 -19.31 16.21
CA ALA A 36 -6.53 -19.25 17.68
C ALA A 36 -5.74 -20.43 18.30
N SER A 37 -5.84 -21.62 17.71
CA SER A 37 -5.06 -22.78 18.15
C SER A 37 -3.56 -22.63 17.87
N TYR A 38 -3.17 -22.12 16.70
CA TYR A 38 -1.76 -21.97 16.34
C TYR A 38 -1.06 -20.83 17.07
N LEU A 39 -1.79 -19.75 17.33
CA LEU A 39 -1.27 -18.56 18.00
C LEU A 39 -1.52 -18.56 19.51
N SER A 40 -2.06 -19.65 20.07
CA SER A 40 -2.27 -19.83 21.51
C SER A 40 -2.95 -18.63 22.19
N GLY A 41 -3.97 -18.04 21.54
CA GLY A 41 -4.69 -16.87 22.06
C GLY A 41 -4.15 -15.50 21.61
N MET A 42 -3.04 -15.45 20.89
CA MET A 42 -2.45 -14.21 20.36
C MET A 42 -3.09 -13.72 19.05
N GLU A 43 -4.07 -14.43 18.48
CA GLU A 43 -4.71 -14.08 17.21
C GLU A 43 -5.40 -12.71 17.23
N LYS A 44 -5.79 -12.23 18.41
CA LYS A 44 -6.36 -10.89 18.60
C LYS A 44 -5.35 -9.77 18.34
N SER A 45 -4.07 -10.06 18.52
CA SER A 45 -2.97 -9.12 18.31
C SER A 45 -2.60 -8.96 16.82
N LEU A 46 -3.26 -9.68 15.91
CA LEU A 46 -3.14 -9.43 14.46
C LEU A 46 -3.90 -8.20 13.97
N GLY A 47 -4.78 -7.61 14.79
CA GLY A 47 -5.53 -6.42 14.41
C GLY A 47 -6.37 -6.62 13.13
N GLY A 48 -6.30 -5.64 12.22
CA GLY A 48 -7.01 -5.60 10.94
C GLY A 48 -6.56 -6.65 9.92
N LEU A 49 -5.39 -7.27 10.11
CA LEU A 49 -4.89 -8.33 9.23
C LEU A 49 -5.84 -9.53 9.22
N ALA A 50 -6.23 -10.03 10.40
CA ALA A 50 -7.05 -11.23 10.49
C ALA A 50 -8.41 -11.08 9.78
N PRO A 51 -9.19 -10.00 9.97
CA PRO A 51 -10.37 -9.72 9.16
C PRO A 51 -10.13 -9.70 7.64
N MET A 52 -9.02 -9.11 7.17
CA MET A 52 -8.71 -9.08 5.73
C MET A 52 -8.43 -10.48 5.16
N LEU A 53 -7.65 -11.29 5.89
CA LEU A 53 -7.42 -12.69 5.53
C LEU A 53 -8.74 -13.46 5.44
N PHE A 54 -9.54 -13.41 6.50
CA PHE A 54 -10.82 -14.10 6.57
C PHE A 54 -11.79 -13.69 5.47
N HIS A 55 -11.80 -12.41 5.13
CA HIS A 55 -12.63 -11.90 4.05
C HIS A 55 -12.25 -12.54 2.72
N TRP A 56 -10.95 -12.65 2.41
CA TRP A 56 -10.51 -13.37 1.22
C TRP A 56 -10.86 -14.86 1.26
N LEU A 57 -10.62 -15.55 2.38
CA LEU A 57 -10.93 -16.98 2.52
C LEU A 57 -12.43 -17.28 2.31
N ASP A 58 -13.30 -16.39 2.77
CA ASP A 58 -14.75 -16.48 2.55
C ASP A 58 -15.13 -16.22 1.09
N ILE A 59 -14.49 -15.24 0.43
CA ILE A 59 -14.69 -14.97 -1.00
C ILE A 59 -14.30 -16.18 -1.84
N CYS A 60 -13.08 -16.70 -1.69
CA CYS A 60 -12.61 -17.84 -2.49
C CYS A 60 -13.20 -19.18 -2.03
N ASN A 61 -13.81 -19.22 -0.84
CA ASN A 61 -14.37 -20.41 -0.21
C ASN A 61 -13.34 -21.56 -0.09
N GLU A 62 -12.09 -21.20 0.19
CA GLU A 62 -10.97 -22.12 0.37
C GLU A 62 -10.22 -21.78 1.66
N LEU A 63 -9.91 -22.82 2.45
CA LEU A 63 -9.18 -22.63 3.70
C LEU A 63 -7.69 -22.39 3.47
N ASP A 64 -7.12 -22.95 2.40
CA ASP A 64 -5.70 -22.85 2.05
C ASP A 64 -5.57 -22.49 0.56
N PRO A 65 -5.95 -21.26 0.16
CA PRO A 65 -5.86 -20.85 -1.23
C PRO A 65 -4.40 -20.62 -1.64
N ARG A 66 -4.08 -20.97 -2.89
CA ARG A 66 -2.81 -20.59 -3.52
C ARG A 66 -2.64 -19.07 -3.59
N ALA A 67 -1.42 -18.63 -3.89
CA ALA A 67 -1.13 -17.23 -4.19
C ALA A 67 -2.09 -16.68 -5.27
N PRO A 68 -2.80 -15.56 -5.00
CA PRO A 68 -3.78 -15.00 -5.92
C PRO A 68 -3.14 -14.39 -7.16
N ARG A 69 -3.68 -14.71 -8.34
CA ARG A 69 -3.23 -14.05 -9.58
C ARG A 69 -3.88 -12.68 -9.70
N LYS A 70 -3.07 -11.64 -9.84
CA LYS A 70 -3.50 -10.24 -9.82
C LYS A 70 -3.61 -9.64 -11.22
N ALA A 71 -4.65 -8.86 -11.47
CA ALA A 71 -4.82 -8.08 -12.70
C ALA A 71 -5.09 -6.61 -12.38
N VAL A 72 -4.27 -5.71 -12.93
CA VAL A 72 -4.54 -4.27 -12.94
C VAL A 72 -5.29 -3.94 -14.22
N VAL A 73 -6.42 -3.25 -14.09
CA VAL A 73 -7.24 -2.84 -15.24
C VAL A 73 -7.40 -1.32 -15.24
N ILE A 74 -6.69 -0.64 -16.14
CA ILE A 74 -6.80 0.81 -16.32
C ILE A 74 -7.89 1.10 -17.36
N CYS A 75 -9.01 1.66 -16.89
CA CYS A 75 -10.13 2.05 -17.73
C CYS A 75 -9.97 3.51 -18.17
N CYS A 76 -9.84 3.76 -19.47
CA CYS A 76 -9.51 5.06 -20.03
C CYS A 76 -10.69 5.69 -20.76
N ALA A 77 -11.07 6.91 -20.40
CA ALA A 77 -12.09 7.68 -21.12
C ALA A 77 -11.87 9.19 -20.95
N ASP A 78 -12.19 9.94 -21.99
CA ASP A 78 -12.19 11.41 -21.94
C ASP A 78 -13.54 11.96 -21.49
N HIS A 79 -13.48 13.10 -20.79
CA HIS A 79 -14.67 13.77 -20.26
C HIS A 79 -14.93 15.09 -20.95
N GLY A 80 -16.15 15.30 -21.47
CA GLY A 80 -16.53 16.57 -22.10
C GLY A 80 -16.46 17.77 -21.16
N VAL A 81 -16.56 17.55 -19.84
CA VAL A 81 -16.38 18.59 -18.82
C VAL A 81 -14.96 19.15 -18.78
N ALA A 82 -13.98 18.52 -19.44
CA ALA A 82 -12.63 19.07 -19.60
C ALA A 82 -12.65 20.46 -20.27
N ALA A 83 -13.63 20.73 -21.16
CA ALA A 83 -13.82 22.03 -21.80
C ALA A 83 -14.06 23.18 -20.79
N GLU A 84 -14.50 22.85 -19.58
CA GLU A 84 -14.68 23.80 -18.48
C GLU A 84 -13.35 24.19 -17.80
N GLY A 85 -12.20 23.68 -18.24
CA GLY A 85 -10.88 24.04 -17.71
C GLY A 85 -10.71 23.71 -16.23
N VAL A 86 -11.18 22.52 -15.82
CA VAL A 86 -11.17 22.01 -14.43
C VAL A 86 -9.95 21.14 -14.11
N SER A 87 -9.12 20.83 -15.10
CA SER A 87 -7.88 20.03 -14.98
C SER A 87 -6.64 20.91 -15.14
N ALA A 88 -5.50 20.53 -14.55
CA ALA A 88 -4.20 21.14 -14.82
C ALA A 88 -3.60 20.75 -16.19
N TYR A 89 -4.07 19.65 -16.77
CA TYR A 89 -3.57 19.07 -18.01
C TYR A 89 -4.60 19.18 -19.13
N PRO A 90 -4.16 19.36 -20.39
CA PRO A 90 -5.05 19.39 -21.54
C PRO A 90 -5.58 17.98 -21.86
N GLN A 91 -6.70 17.89 -22.58
CA GLN A 91 -7.45 16.63 -22.77
C GLN A 91 -6.64 15.56 -23.50
N GLU A 92 -5.81 15.94 -24.47
CA GLU A 92 -4.93 15.04 -25.22
C GLU A 92 -3.96 14.23 -24.34
N THR A 93 -3.73 14.68 -23.10
CA THR A 93 -2.91 13.96 -22.10
C THR A 93 -3.45 12.56 -21.82
N THR A 94 -4.76 12.31 -21.95
CA THR A 94 -5.35 10.97 -21.82
C THR A 94 -4.69 10.00 -22.81
N LEU A 95 -4.60 10.36 -24.09
CA LEU A 95 -3.96 9.53 -25.11
C LEU A 95 -2.45 9.43 -24.90
N GLU A 96 -1.80 10.52 -24.49
CA GLU A 96 -0.35 10.51 -24.21
C GLU A 96 0.00 9.54 -23.08
N MET A 97 -0.80 9.50 -22.00
CA MET A 97 -0.64 8.51 -20.93
C MET A 97 -0.97 7.10 -21.38
N VAL A 98 -1.97 6.91 -22.23
CA VAL A 98 -2.27 5.59 -22.81
C VAL A 98 -1.12 5.05 -23.65
N ARG A 99 -0.45 5.91 -24.43
CA ARG A 99 0.81 5.57 -25.10
C ARG A 99 1.94 5.34 -24.10
N ASN A 100 1.98 6.06 -22.99
CA ASN A 100 2.93 5.78 -21.91
C ASN A 100 2.71 4.38 -21.30
N TYR A 101 1.46 3.95 -21.06
CA TYR A 101 1.18 2.62 -20.53
C TYR A 101 1.61 1.49 -21.46
N THR A 102 1.30 1.64 -22.76
CA THR A 102 1.34 0.53 -23.73
C THR A 102 2.61 0.48 -24.56
N ILE A 103 3.18 1.64 -24.90
CA ILE A 103 4.38 1.75 -25.76
C ILE A 103 5.61 1.99 -24.92
N ARG A 104 5.57 2.99 -24.03
CA ARG A 104 6.76 3.37 -23.24
C ARG A 104 6.89 2.56 -21.97
N GLN A 105 5.80 2.04 -21.44
CA GLN A 105 5.72 1.28 -20.20
C GLN A 105 6.39 2.00 -19.02
N GLY A 106 6.15 3.31 -18.91
CA GLY A 106 6.83 4.18 -17.93
C GLY A 106 5.90 4.91 -16.98
N ALA A 107 4.61 4.62 -16.97
CA ALA A 107 3.68 5.29 -16.07
C ALA A 107 3.65 4.65 -14.67
N ALA A 108 2.93 5.28 -13.74
CA ALA A 108 2.74 4.71 -12.41
C ALA A 108 2.04 3.35 -12.50
N ALA A 109 0.97 3.22 -13.30
CA ALA A 109 0.28 1.94 -13.49
C ALA A 109 1.24 0.79 -13.90
N ASN A 110 2.27 1.07 -14.71
CA ASN A 110 3.27 0.06 -15.09
C ASN A 110 4.15 -0.33 -13.90
N ALA A 111 4.71 0.67 -13.22
CA ALA A 111 5.62 0.45 -12.08
C ALA A 111 4.92 -0.30 -10.94
N PHE A 112 3.70 0.09 -10.58
CA PHE A 112 2.97 -0.53 -9.47
C PHE A 112 2.34 -1.87 -9.86
N ALA A 113 1.89 -2.07 -11.11
CA ALA A 113 1.51 -3.41 -11.56
C ALA A 113 2.71 -4.37 -11.52
N ALA A 114 3.89 -3.94 -11.93
CA ALA A 114 5.11 -4.73 -11.82
C ALA A 114 5.49 -4.99 -10.35
N CYS A 115 5.41 -3.97 -9.49
CA CYS A 115 5.64 -4.10 -8.04
C CYS A 115 4.70 -5.12 -7.41
N ALA A 116 3.45 -5.18 -7.88
CA ALA A 116 2.45 -6.11 -7.41
C ALA A 116 2.46 -7.46 -8.14
N GLY A 117 3.41 -7.75 -9.03
CA GLY A 117 3.38 -8.99 -9.84
C GLY A 117 2.07 -9.17 -10.63
N ALA A 118 1.40 -8.06 -10.98
CA ALA A 118 0.07 -8.05 -11.56
C ALA A 118 0.12 -7.87 -13.08
N ARG A 119 -0.80 -8.54 -13.78
CA ARG A 119 -0.98 -8.31 -15.22
C ARG A 119 -1.64 -6.96 -15.46
N LEU A 120 -0.95 -6.04 -16.11
CA LEU A 120 -1.52 -4.77 -16.56
C LEU A 120 -2.35 -4.94 -17.84
N LEU A 121 -3.58 -4.42 -17.82
CA LEU A 121 -4.51 -4.30 -18.93
C LEU A 121 -4.94 -2.84 -19.05
N VAL A 122 -4.93 -2.30 -20.27
CA VAL A 122 -5.34 -0.92 -20.55
C VAL A 122 -6.52 -0.99 -21.51
N ASN A 123 -7.61 -0.30 -21.17
CA ASN A 123 -8.88 -0.40 -21.87
C ASN A 123 -9.38 0.97 -22.33
N ASP A 124 -9.61 1.12 -23.64
CA ASP A 124 -10.26 2.30 -24.24
C ASP A 124 -11.77 2.17 -24.08
N MET A 125 -12.33 2.90 -23.12
CA MET A 125 -13.78 3.04 -22.92
C MET A 125 -14.36 4.22 -23.68
N GLY A 126 -13.54 5.20 -24.04
CA GLY A 126 -13.97 6.42 -24.71
C GLY A 126 -12.93 7.51 -24.80
N ILE A 127 -11.74 7.20 -25.29
CA ILE A 127 -10.70 8.20 -25.58
C ILE A 127 -11.14 9.01 -26.80
N ALA A 128 -11.17 10.35 -26.67
CA ALA A 128 -11.64 11.27 -27.70
C ALA A 128 -10.56 11.57 -28.77
N ALA A 129 -9.90 10.51 -29.25
CA ALA A 129 -8.85 10.58 -30.25
C ALA A 129 -8.73 9.26 -31.03
N ASP A 130 -8.00 9.28 -32.14
CA ASP A 130 -7.64 8.07 -32.86
C ASP A 130 -6.64 7.25 -32.02
N THR A 131 -7.01 6.01 -31.71
CA THR A 131 -6.18 5.04 -30.96
C THR A 131 -5.81 3.82 -31.79
N SER A 132 -6.06 3.85 -33.10
CA SER A 132 -5.79 2.73 -34.01
C SER A 132 -4.31 2.35 -34.09
N ASP A 133 -3.41 3.29 -33.78
CA ASP A 133 -1.96 3.09 -33.72
C ASP A 133 -1.45 2.59 -32.36
N VAL A 134 -2.31 2.51 -31.34
CA VAL A 134 -1.90 2.15 -29.97
C VAL A 134 -1.93 0.62 -29.80
N PRO A 135 -0.77 -0.03 -29.59
CA PRO A 135 -0.72 -1.47 -29.41
C PRO A 135 -1.25 -1.89 -28.04
N ALA A 136 -1.72 -3.14 -27.91
CA ALA A 136 -2.12 -3.76 -26.65
C ALA A 136 -3.19 -3.00 -25.85
N LEU A 137 -3.90 -2.06 -26.50
CA LEU A 137 -5.07 -1.37 -25.97
C LEU A 137 -6.31 -2.21 -26.24
N PHE A 138 -7.07 -2.54 -25.20
CA PHE A 138 -8.36 -3.19 -25.37
C PHE A 138 -9.36 -2.16 -25.91
N GLN A 139 -9.91 -2.45 -27.09
CA GLN A 139 -10.77 -1.53 -27.82
C GLN A 139 -12.24 -1.85 -27.51
N THR A 140 -12.77 -1.25 -26.45
CA THR A 140 -14.16 -1.40 -26.02
C THR A 140 -14.90 -0.05 -26.02
N ARG A 141 -14.48 0.84 -26.90
CA ARG A 141 -14.92 2.23 -26.97
C ARG A 141 -16.45 2.33 -27.09
N ILE A 142 -17.07 3.10 -26.19
CA ILE A 142 -18.51 3.39 -26.20
C ILE A 142 -18.82 4.60 -27.10
N ALA A 143 -18.04 5.67 -26.96
CA ALA A 143 -18.08 6.87 -27.80
C ALA A 143 -16.74 7.64 -27.67
N ASP A 144 -16.54 8.67 -28.49
CA ASP A 144 -15.37 9.55 -28.41
C ASP A 144 -15.52 10.56 -27.25
N GLY A 145 -15.33 10.07 -26.02
CA GLY A 145 -15.52 10.82 -24.79
C GLY A 145 -16.98 11.01 -24.38
N THR A 146 -17.20 11.38 -23.13
CA THR A 146 -18.52 11.83 -22.66
C THR A 146 -18.81 13.26 -23.11
N LYS A 147 -20.09 13.65 -23.09
CA LYS A 147 -20.52 15.03 -23.28
C LYS A 147 -20.23 15.87 -22.03
N ASN A 148 -20.29 17.20 -22.17
CA ASN A 148 -20.11 18.11 -21.05
C ASN A 148 -21.29 18.01 -20.07
N MET A 149 -21.07 17.34 -18.93
CA MET A 149 -22.10 17.19 -17.89
C MET A 149 -22.58 18.53 -17.29
N ALA A 150 -21.86 19.63 -17.49
CA ALA A 150 -22.26 20.96 -17.03
C ALA A 150 -23.26 21.67 -17.97
N GLU A 151 -23.56 21.07 -19.12
CA GLU A 151 -24.51 21.57 -20.13
C GLU A 151 -25.69 20.61 -20.38
N GLY A 152 -25.58 19.35 -19.96
CA GLY A 152 -26.60 18.31 -20.12
C GLY A 152 -26.08 16.96 -19.64
N LEU A 153 -26.69 15.87 -20.12
CA LEU A 153 -26.29 14.51 -19.76
C LEU A 153 -24.85 14.22 -20.24
N ALA A 154 -24.02 13.59 -19.40
CA ALA A 154 -22.69 13.10 -19.79
C ALA A 154 -22.78 12.04 -20.90
N MET A 155 -23.76 11.14 -20.83
CA MET A 155 -24.00 10.09 -21.81
C MET A 155 -25.47 9.69 -21.84
N THR A 156 -25.87 8.88 -22.82
CA THR A 156 -27.20 8.28 -22.81
C THR A 156 -27.29 7.17 -21.76
N ARG A 157 -28.51 6.84 -21.33
CA ARG A 157 -28.74 5.72 -20.40
C ARG A 157 -28.25 4.38 -20.97
N GLU A 158 -28.41 4.17 -22.27
CA GLU A 158 -27.91 2.97 -22.98
C GLU A 158 -26.39 2.89 -22.91
N GLN A 159 -25.68 3.98 -23.20
CA GLN A 159 -24.23 4.03 -23.07
C GLN A 159 -23.74 3.79 -21.63
N ALA A 160 -24.48 4.29 -20.64
CA ALA A 160 -24.19 4.01 -19.22
C ALA A 160 -24.32 2.50 -18.92
N VAL A 161 -25.41 1.87 -19.36
CA VAL A 161 -25.60 0.41 -19.26
C VAL A 161 -24.50 -0.36 -19.98
N ASP A 162 -24.17 0.03 -21.20
CA ASP A 162 -23.14 -0.62 -22.01
C ASP A 162 -21.77 -0.54 -21.33
N SER A 163 -21.42 0.62 -20.76
CA SER A 163 -20.16 0.76 -20.01
C SER A 163 -20.06 -0.21 -18.83
N ILE A 164 -21.15 -0.47 -18.11
CA ILE A 164 -21.22 -1.48 -17.04
C ILE A 164 -21.06 -2.89 -17.61
N LYS A 165 -21.74 -3.19 -18.71
CA LYS A 165 -21.64 -4.49 -19.38
C LYS A 165 -20.23 -4.78 -19.88
N VAL A 166 -19.49 -3.78 -20.36
CA VAL A 166 -18.06 -3.96 -20.70
C VAL A 166 -17.26 -4.42 -19.48
N GLY A 167 -17.48 -3.79 -18.33
CA GLY A 167 -16.83 -4.19 -17.08
C GLY A 167 -17.13 -5.64 -16.68
N LEU A 168 -18.39 -6.08 -16.83
CA LEU A 168 -18.79 -7.47 -16.61
C LEU A 168 -18.03 -8.42 -17.54
N LEU A 169 -17.93 -8.10 -18.84
CA LEU A 169 -17.19 -8.91 -19.81
C LEU A 169 -15.68 -8.99 -19.52
N ILE A 170 -15.09 -7.90 -19.02
CA ILE A 170 -13.69 -7.87 -18.58
C ILE A 170 -13.50 -8.80 -17.37
N ALA A 171 -14.35 -8.68 -16.36
CA ALA A 171 -14.31 -9.55 -15.18
C ALA A 171 -14.50 -11.03 -15.54
N ASP A 172 -15.47 -11.35 -16.42
CA ASP A 172 -15.68 -12.70 -16.95
C ASP A 172 -14.40 -13.25 -17.60
N SER A 173 -13.75 -12.43 -18.43
CA SER A 173 -12.52 -12.80 -19.13
C SER A 173 -11.34 -13.04 -18.18
N LEU A 174 -11.21 -12.17 -17.16
CA LEU A 174 -10.17 -12.29 -16.14
C LEU A 174 -10.37 -13.54 -15.27
N ALA A 175 -11.60 -13.77 -14.81
CA ALA A 175 -11.93 -14.95 -14.03
C ALA A 175 -11.68 -16.24 -14.83
N ALA A 176 -12.07 -16.28 -16.11
CA ALA A 176 -11.81 -17.42 -17.00
C ALA A 176 -10.31 -17.67 -17.24
N GLN A 177 -9.48 -16.63 -17.19
CA GLN A 177 -8.03 -16.73 -17.26
C GLN A 177 -7.37 -17.13 -15.93
N GLY A 178 -8.16 -17.30 -14.86
CA GLY A 178 -7.69 -17.70 -13.54
C GLY A 178 -7.12 -16.55 -12.71
N PHE A 179 -7.48 -15.30 -13.01
CA PHE A 179 -7.19 -14.17 -12.13
C PHE A 179 -8.15 -14.15 -10.95
N ASP A 180 -7.62 -13.81 -9.78
CA ASP A 180 -8.27 -13.93 -8.49
C ASP A 180 -8.58 -12.56 -7.89
N TRP A 181 -7.65 -11.61 -8.06
CA TRP A 181 -7.74 -10.24 -7.55
C TRP A 181 -7.71 -9.22 -8.67
N PHE A 182 -8.70 -8.34 -8.71
CA PHE A 182 -8.80 -7.25 -9.68
C PHE A 182 -8.49 -5.92 -9.02
N LEU A 183 -7.55 -5.19 -9.61
CA LEU A 183 -7.05 -3.91 -9.13
C LEU A 183 -7.46 -2.84 -10.17
N PRO A 184 -8.70 -2.35 -10.14
CA PRO A 184 -9.15 -1.34 -11.08
C PRO A 184 -8.39 -0.04 -10.86
N GLY A 185 -8.07 0.61 -11.97
CA GLY A 185 -7.59 1.98 -12.02
C GLY A 185 -8.25 2.69 -13.20
N GLU A 186 -8.00 3.98 -13.31
CA GLU A 186 -8.58 4.81 -14.34
C GLU A 186 -7.57 5.81 -14.88
N MET A 187 -7.86 6.33 -16.06
CA MET A 187 -7.16 7.47 -16.64
C MET A 187 -8.14 8.29 -17.46
N GLY A 188 -8.32 9.55 -17.11
CA GLY A 188 -9.19 10.45 -17.85
C GLY A 188 -9.06 11.87 -17.39
N ILE A 189 -8.73 12.78 -18.30
CA ILE A 189 -8.66 14.20 -17.95
C ILE A 189 -10.04 14.70 -17.51
N ALA A 190 -10.06 15.41 -16.38
CA ALA A 190 -11.23 15.98 -15.70
C ALA A 190 -12.17 14.99 -14.98
N ASN A 191 -11.87 13.70 -14.93
CA ASN A 191 -12.75 12.69 -14.31
C ASN A 191 -12.98 12.88 -12.79
N THR A 192 -12.04 13.48 -12.06
CA THR A 192 -12.23 13.82 -10.64
C THR A 192 -13.38 14.82 -10.43
N THR A 193 -13.81 15.54 -11.48
CA THR A 193 -15.01 16.38 -11.47
C THR A 193 -16.28 15.53 -11.52
N ALA A 194 -16.31 14.52 -12.39
CA ALA A 194 -17.41 13.56 -12.50
C ALA A 194 -17.51 12.70 -11.23
N SER A 195 -16.39 12.20 -10.71
CA SER A 195 -16.31 11.48 -9.42
C SER A 195 -16.86 12.31 -8.25
N ALA A 196 -16.53 13.60 -8.19
CA ALA A 196 -17.11 14.51 -7.18
C ALA A 196 -18.63 14.69 -7.36
N ALA A 197 -19.13 14.77 -8.59
CA ALA A 197 -20.57 14.86 -8.86
C ALA A 197 -21.32 13.56 -8.48
N ILE A 198 -20.76 12.39 -8.79
CA ILE A 198 -21.29 11.09 -8.34
C ILE A 198 -21.35 11.06 -6.81
N ALA A 199 -20.27 11.44 -6.13
CA ALA A 199 -20.20 11.48 -4.67
C ALA A 199 -21.23 12.43 -4.06
N ALA A 200 -21.43 13.62 -4.64
CA ALA A 200 -22.43 14.58 -4.17
C ALA A 200 -23.83 13.94 -4.10
N VAL A 201 -24.21 13.23 -5.16
CA VAL A 201 -25.52 12.58 -5.26
C VAL A 201 -25.60 11.36 -4.35
N ALA A 202 -24.66 10.41 -4.51
CA ALA A 202 -24.72 9.11 -3.85
C ALA A 202 -24.44 9.16 -2.34
N CYS A 203 -23.66 10.13 -1.86
CA CYS A 203 -23.36 10.33 -0.44
C CYS A 203 -24.18 11.48 0.20
N HIS A 204 -25.09 12.11 -0.55
CA HIS A 204 -25.89 13.25 -0.10
C HIS A 204 -25.05 14.41 0.47
N LYS A 205 -24.05 14.84 -0.30
CA LYS A 205 -23.10 15.90 0.08
C LYS A 205 -23.16 17.10 -0.86
N SER A 206 -22.77 18.25 -0.35
CA SER A 206 -22.65 19.46 -1.17
C SER A 206 -21.44 19.39 -2.12
N PRO A 207 -21.48 20.09 -3.27
CA PRO A 207 -20.33 20.22 -4.17
C PRO A 207 -19.04 20.66 -3.48
N GLU A 208 -19.13 21.51 -2.47
CA GLU A 208 -18.01 22.05 -1.70
C GLU A 208 -17.32 20.99 -0.83
N GLU A 209 -18.10 20.08 -0.26
CA GLU A 209 -17.60 18.98 0.58
C GLU A 209 -16.87 17.93 -0.25
N VAL A 210 -17.33 17.65 -1.47
CA VAL A 210 -16.82 16.54 -2.28
C VAL A 210 -15.74 16.93 -3.28
N THR A 211 -15.66 18.21 -3.68
CA THR A 211 -14.72 18.61 -4.73
C THR A 211 -13.32 18.87 -4.17
N GLY A 212 -12.35 18.05 -4.57
CA GLY A 212 -10.93 18.20 -4.31
C GLY A 212 -10.11 18.76 -5.49
N ARG A 213 -8.79 18.84 -5.31
CA ARG A 213 -7.86 19.49 -6.24
C ARG A 213 -7.49 18.60 -7.44
N GLY A 214 -7.76 17.31 -7.39
CA GLY A 214 -7.31 16.33 -8.38
C GLY A 214 -5.81 16.48 -8.65
N THR A 215 -5.48 16.91 -9.87
CA THR A 215 -4.12 17.15 -10.36
C THR A 215 -3.43 18.38 -9.74
N ASN A 216 -3.59 18.62 -8.43
CA ASN A 216 -3.02 19.73 -7.67
C ASN A 216 -3.30 21.14 -8.27
N ILE A 217 -4.54 21.37 -8.73
CA ILE A 217 -4.98 22.65 -9.27
C ILE A 217 -4.94 23.80 -8.23
N SER A 218 -4.82 25.03 -8.73
CA SER A 218 -4.86 26.27 -7.93
C SER A 218 -6.20 26.49 -7.20
N ASP A 219 -6.22 27.38 -6.20
CA ASP A 219 -7.44 27.75 -5.46
C ASP A 219 -8.52 28.35 -6.37
N GLU A 220 -8.08 29.16 -7.35
CA GLU A 220 -8.95 29.77 -8.34
C GLU A 220 -9.62 28.70 -9.22
N ARG A 221 -8.85 27.72 -9.70
CA ARG A 221 -9.37 26.60 -10.50
C ARG A 221 -10.21 25.65 -9.65
N LEU A 222 -9.89 25.44 -8.37
CA LEU A 222 -10.73 24.68 -7.44
C LEU A 222 -12.11 25.34 -7.26
N LYS A 223 -12.16 26.66 -7.07
CA LYS A 223 -13.43 27.40 -6.98
C LYS A 223 -14.25 27.27 -8.25
N LYS A 224 -13.60 27.32 -9.42
CA LYS A 224 -14.23 27.05 -10.71
C LYS A 224 -14.81 25.63 -10.78
N LYS A 225 -14.02 24.62 -10.41
CA LYS A 225 -14.41 23.20 -10.40
C LYS A 225 -15.64 22.95 -9.51
N VAL A 226 -15.66 23.51 -8.30
CA VAL A 226 -16.85 23.47 -7.41
C VAL A 226 -18.08 24.07 -8.11
N GLY A 227 -17.91 25.21 -8.80
CA GLY A 227 -18.97 25.83 -9.59
C GLY A 227 -19.50 24.94 -10.73
N VAL A 228 -18.60 24.24 -11.42
CA VAL A 228 -18.92 23.30 -12.49
C VAL A 228 -19.70 22.09 -11.96
N VAL A 229 -19.25 21.48 -10.84
CA VAL A 229 -19.98 20.37 -10.19
C VAL A 229 -21.38 20.82 -9.79
N ARG A 230 -21.52 21.99 -9.17
CA ARG A 230 -22.83 22.54 -8.79
C ARG A 230 -23.76 22.70 -9.99
N ARG A 231 -23.25 23.26 -11.09
CA ARG A 231 -24.02 23.45 -12.33
C ARG A 231 -24.42 22.11 -12.96
N ALA A 232 -23.52 21.14 -13.00
CA ALA A 232 -23.80 19.80 -13.52
C ALA A 232 -24.96 19.13 -12.77
N LEU A 233 -24.99 19.23 -11.44
CA LEU A 233 -26.09 18.71 -10.61
C LEU A 233 -27.41 19.46 -10.86
N GLN A 234 -27.36 20.79 -11.01
CA GLN A 234 -28.55 21.61 -11.25
C GLN A 234 -29.21 21.34 -12.62
N VAL A 235 -28.40 21.20 -13.67
CA VAL A 235 -28.87 20.97 -15.03
C VAL A 235 -29.43 19.56 -15.19
N ASN A 236 -28.79 18.56 -14.57
CA ASN A 236 -29.14 17.17 -14.79
C ASN A 236 -30.16 16.60 -13.79
N GLN A 237 -30.18 17.10 -12.56
CA GLN A 237 -31.00 16.58 -11.46
C GLN A 237 -30.99 15.04 -11.40
N PRO A 238 -29.84 14.40 -11.12
CA PRO A 238 -29.76 12.94 -11.05
C PRO A 238 -30.65 12.39 -9.93
N ASP A 239 -31.37 11.31 -10.23
CA ASP A 239 -32.14 10.57 -9.25
C ASP A 239 -31.16 9.84 -8.30
N THR A 240 -31.31 10.06 -7.00
CA THR A 240 -30.41 9.48 -5.99
C THR A 240 -30.56 7.97 -5.89
N GLU A 241 -31.71 7.41 -6.28
CA GLU A 241 -32.02 5.98 -6.15
C GLU A 241 -31.69 5.19 -7.43
N ASP A 242 -31.43 5.86 -8.55
CA ASP A 242 -31.15 5.22 -9.83
C ASP A 242 -29.67 5.36 -10.21
N ALA A 243 -28.89 4.31 -9.93
CA ALA A 243 -27.45 4.27 -10.22
C ALA A 243 -27.12 4.53 -11.70
N ILE A 244 -27.98 4.07 -12.63
CA ILE A 244 -27.76 4.24 -14.07
C ILE A 244 -28.05 5.69 -14.46
N ASP A 245 -29.06 6.32 -13.85
CA ASP A 245 -29.36 7.74 -14.06
C ASP A 245 -28.21 8.63 -13.56
N ILE A 246 -27.65 8.34 -12.37
CA ILE A 246 -26.45 9.03 -11.85
C ILE A 246 -25.30 8.93 -12.84
N LEU A 247 -24.97 7.70 -13.27
CA LEU A 247 -23.87 7.44 -14.19
C LEU A 247 -24.09 8.14 -15.55
N ALA A 248 -25.31 8.07 -16.10
CA ALA A 248 -25.65 8.68 -17.38
C ALA A 248 -25.56 10.21 -17.34
N LYS A 249 -25.98 10.82 -16.23
CA LYS A 249 -26.05 12.28 -16.09
C LYS A 249 -24.71 12.92 -15.78
N VAL A 250 -23.97 12.39 -14.82
CA VAL A 250 -22.78 13.06 -14.24
C VAL A 250 -21.55 12.16 -14.14
N GLY A 251 -21.58 10.98 -14.75
CA GLY A 251 -20.48 10.01 -14.71
C GLY A 251 -19.59 10.00 -15.95
N GLY A 252 -18.98 8.84 -16.17
CA GLY A 252 -17.93 8.57 -17.16
C GLY A 252 -17.91 7.09 -17.54
N PHE A 253 -17.49 6.76 -18.77
CA PHE A 253 -17.53 5.38 -19.25
C PHE A 253 -16.63 4.46 -18.42
N GLU A 254 -15.49 4.98 -17.94
CA GLU A 254 -14.58 4.27 -17.06
C GLU A 254 -15.21 3.96 -15.70
N PHE A 255 -16.05 4.85 -15.15
CA PHE A 255 -16.75 4.58 -13.89
C PHE A 255 -17.74 3.43 -14.04
N GLY A 256 -18.50 3.41 -15.14
CA GLY A 256 -19.39 2.30 -15.46
C GLY A 256 -18.63 0.99 -15.64
N CYS A 257 -17.50 1.02 -16.36
CA CYS A 257 -16.64 -0.13 -16.53
C CYS A 257 -16.12 -0.68 -15.19
N ILE A 258 -15.59 0.17 -14.32
CA ILE A 258 -15.10 -0.25 -13.00
C ILE A 258 -16.26 -0.79 -12.14
N ALA A 259 -17.45 -0.18 -12.20
CA ALA A 259 -18.63 -0.71 -11.53
C ALA A 259 -18.99 -2.11 -12.04
N GLY A 260 -18.93 -2.32 -13.36
CA GLY A 260 -19.11 -3.64 -13.98
C GLY A 260 -18.04 -4.65 -13.57
N ILE A 261 -16.78 -4.23 -13.40
CA ILE A 261 -15.71 -5.10 -12.89
C ILE A 261 -16.01 -5.56 -11.47
N ILE A 262 -16.50 -4.65 -10.60
CA ILE A 262 -16.91 -4.97 -9.22
C ILE A 262 -18.07 -5.98 -9.20
N LEU A 263 -19.10 -5.74 -10.01
CA LEU A 263 -20.25 -6.65 -10.12
C LEU A 263 -19.82 -8.01 -10.68
N GLY A 264 -18.96 -8.02 -11.69
CA GLY A 264 -18.44 -9.24 -12.30
C GLY A 264 -17.55 -10.04 -11.36
N ALA A 265 -16.68 -9.37 -10.60
CA ALA A 265 -15.87 -10.01 -9.57
C ALA A 265 -16.76 -10.72 -8.54
N ALA A 266 -17.85 -10.07 -8.11
CA ALA A 266 -18.81 -10.66 -7.18
C ALA A 266 -19.51 -11.92 -7.74
N LEU A 267 -19.84 -11.93 -9.03
CA LEU A 267 -20.42 -13.11 -9.70
C LEU A 267 -19.44 -14.29 -9.81
N HIS A 268 -18.15 -14.00 -9.87
CA HIS A 268 -17.07 -14.99 -10.01
C HIS A 268 -16.33 -15.28 -8.71
N HIS A 269 -16.82 -14.77 -7.58
CA HIS A 269 -16.18 -14.92 -6.27
C HIS A 269 -14.70 -14.46 -6.27
N LYS A 270 -14.45 -13.31 -6.89
CA LYS A 270 -13.14 -12.65 -6.99
C LYS A 270 -13.10 -11.39 -6.12
N LEU A 271 -11.91 -11.01 -5.66
CA LEU A 271 -11.72 -9.82 -4.83
C LEU A 271 -11.39 -8.60 -5.71
N VAL A 272 -12.02 -7.48 -5.41
CA VAL A 272 -11.64 -6.17 -5.92
C VAL A 272 -10.97 -5.35 -4.83
N ILE A 273 -9.77 -4.84 -5.09
CA ILE A 273 -9.10 -3.90 -4.19
C ILE A 273 -9.19 -2.51 -4.83
N LEU A 274 -9.96 -1.62 -4.21
CA LEU A 274 -10.16 -0.26 -4.69
C LEU A 274 -8.92 0.58 -4.46
N ASP A 275 -8.63 1.44 -5.44
CA ASP A 275 -7.63 2.48 -5.34
C ASP A 275 -8.22 3.77 -4.73
N GLY A 276 -8.10 4.92 -5.40
CA GLY A 276 -8.54 6.21 -4.89
C GLY A 276 -10.01 6.57 -5.16
N ALA A 277 -10.33 7.86 -4.99
CA ALA A 277 -11.69 8.41 -5.07
C ALA A 277 -12.44 8.05 -6.35
N ASN A 278 -11.76 7.97 -7.50
CA ASN A 278 -12.43 7.62 -8.74
C ASN A 278 -12.94 6.17 -8.74
N CYS A 279 -12.16 5.23 -8.20
CA CYS A 279 -12.61 3.86 -7.96
C CYS A 279 -13.72 3.81 -6.90
N GLY A 280 -13.64 4.66 -5.87
CA GLY A 280 -14.71 4.83 -4.87
C GLY A 280 -16.04 5.29 -5.49
N ALA A 281 -16.01 6.23 -6.45
CA ALA A 281 -17.20 6.68 -7.17
C ALA A 281 -17.81 5.55 -8.00
N ALA A 282 -17.00 4.77 -8.71
CA ALA A 282 -17.47 3.59 -9.44
C ALA A 282 -18.05 2.52 -8.49
N ALA A 283 -17.44 2.32 -7.32
CA ALA A 283 -17.95 1.40 -6.31
C ALA A 283 -19.31 1.83 -5.75
N LEU A 284 -19.59 3.13 -5.62
CA LEU A 284 -20.93 3.62 -5.26
C LEU A 284 -21.99 3.26 -6.30
N ILE A 285 -21.65 3.31 -7.59
CA ILE A 285 -22.54 2.87 -8.67
C ILE A 285 -22.80 1.36 -8.55
N ALA A 286 -21.76 0.55 -8.39
CA ALA A 286 -21.90 -0.91 -8.19
C ALA A 286 -22.73 -1.26 -6.95
N TRP A 287 -22.48 -0.58 -5.82
CA TRP A 287 -23.20 -0.75 -4.58
C TRP A 287 -24.69 -0.40 -4.72
N LYS A 288 -25.04 0.69 -5.40
CA LYS A 288 -26.44 1.04 -5.64
C LYS A 288 -27.14 0.02 -6.56
N LEU A 289 -26.43 -0.59 -7.50
CA LEU A 289 -26.99 -1.63 -8.39
C LEU A 289 -27.16 -2.98 -7.67
N ALA A 290 -26.17 -3.39 -6.89
CA ALA A 290 -26.21 -4.61 -6.10
C ALA A 290 -25.40 -4.41 -4.80
N PRO A 291 -26.07 -4.09 -3.67
CA PRO A 291 -25.37 -3.81 -2.41
C PRO A 291 -24.49 -4.97 -1.89
N ALA A 292 -24.79 -6.20 -2.27
CA ALA A 292 -23.97 -7.37 -1.94
C ALA A 292 -22.59 -7.37 -2.62
N SER A 293 -22.38 -6.59 -3.69
CA SER A 293 -21.09 -6.48 -4.38
C SER A 293 -19.96 -5.93 -3.51
N THR A 294 -20.30 -5.09 -2.52
CA THR A 294 -19.34 -4.56 -1.53
C THR A 294 -18.68 -5.67 -0.70
N ALA A 295 -19.33 -6.84 -0.55
CA ALA A 295 -18.75 -7.98 0.13
C ALA A 295 -17.62 -8.66 -0.67
N TYR A 296 -17.34 -8.21 -1.89
CA TYR A 296 -16.21 -8.64 -2.72
C TYR A 296 -15.20 -7.52 -2.94
N THR A 297 -15.29 -6.45 -2.14
CA THR A 297 -14.53 -5.22 -2.33
C THR A 297 -13.77 -4.86 -1.05
N MET A 298 -12.51 -4.43 -1.20
CA MET A 298 -11.65 -3.92 -0.12
C MET A 298 -11.13 -2.53 -0.48
N ALA A 299 -11.03 -1.62 0.49
CA ALA A 299 -10.37 -0.33 0.28
C ALA A 299 -8.87 -0.44 0.58
N SER A 300 -8.03 0.13 -0.28
CA SER A 300 -6.58 0.21 -0.03
C SER A 300 -6.22 1.35 0.92
N HIS A 301 -6.38 2.58 0.46
CA HIS A 301 -5.88 3.79 1.09
C HIS A 301 -6.95 4.88 1.22
N LEU A 302 -6.74 5.82 2.13
CA LEU A 302 -7.51 7.07 2.14
C LEU A 302 -6.81 8.11 1.27
N GLY A 303 -7.23 8.21 0.00
CA GLY A 303 -6.74 9.25 -0.91
C GLY A 303 -7.14 10.68 -0.49
N SER A 304 -6.39 11.67 -0.96
CA SER A 304 -6.52 13.08 -0.50
C SER A 304 -7.66 13.87 -1.14
N GLU A 305 -8.38 13.29 -2.10
CA GLU A 305 -9.63 13.86 -2.60
C GLU A 305 -10.68 13.86 -1.48
N LYS A 306 -11.30 15.02 -1.24
CA LYS A 306 -12.21 15.22 -0.11
C LYS A 306 -13.39 14.23 -0.11
N SER A 307 -13.88 13.89 -1.29
CA SER A 307 -15.00 12.97 -1.46
C SER A 307 -14.70 11.54 -1.01
N HIS A 308 -13.44 11.10 -1.05
CA HIS A 308 -13.10 9.69 -0.88
C HIS A 308 -13.53 9.15 0.48
N ARG A 309 -13.33 9.93 1.55
CA ARG A 309 -13.79 9.58 2.90
C ARG A 309 -15.29 9.28 2.92
N TYR A 310 -16.12 10.15 2.35
CA TYR A 310 -17.57 9.98 2.34
C TYR A 310 -17.98 8.75 1.53
N MET A 311 -17.29 8.46 0.42
CA MET A 311 -17.56 7.26 -0.37
C MET A 311 -17.27 6.00 0.44
N LEU A 312 -16.11 5.93 1.10
CA LEU A 312 -15.72 4.78 1.93
C LEU A 312 -16.67 4.58 3.11
N GLU A 313 -17.07 5.68 3.77
CA GLU A 313 -18.08 5.66 4.84
C GLU A 313 -19.43 5.12 4.35
N THR A 314 -19.94 5.58 3.19
CA THR A 314 -21.18 5.08 2.59
C THR A 314 -21.09 3.61 2.22
N LEU A 315 -19.94 3.15 1.71
CA LEU A 315 -19.69 1.75 1.34
C LEU A 315 -19.42 0.85 2.55
N GLY A 316 -19.20 1.40 3.75
CA GLY A 316 -18.80 0.66 4.93
C GLY A 316 -17.39 0.07 4.84
N LEU A 317 -16.54 0.61 3.96
CA LEU A 317 -15.17 0.14 3.73
C LEU A 317 -14.18 0.94 4.57
N ARG A 318 -13.17 0.25 5.13
CA ARG A 318 -12.10 0.87 5.91
C ARG A 318 -10.79 0.78 5.15
N PRO A 319 -10.17 1.91 4.76
CA PRO A 319 -8.82 1.90 4.22
C PRO A 319 -7.82 1.64 5.36
N PHE A 320 -6.68 1.06 5.03
CA PHE A 320 -5.62 0.79 6.02
C PHE A 320 -4.27 1.41 5.63
N LEU A 321 -4.15 2.01 4.45
CA LEU A 321 -2.96 2.74 4.02
C LEU A 321 -3.13 4.26 4.19
N HIS A 322 -2.12 4.90 4.77
CA HIS A 322 -2.03 6.34 5.02
C HIS A 322 -0.83 6.96 4.30
N LEU A 323 -0.91 6.98 2.96
CA LEU A 323 0.21 7.34 2.10
C LEU A 323 0.05 8.71 1.40
N ASP A 324 -1.06 9.43 1.65
CA ASP A 324 -1.40 10.70 1.00
C ASP A 324 -1.37 10.65 -0.54
N LEU A 325 -1.83 9.53 -1.12
CA LEU A 325 -1.86 9.32 -2.57
C LEU A 325 -2.99 10.12 -3.25
N ARG A 326 -2.70 10.64 -4.45
CA ARG A 326 -3.58 11.55 -5.21
C ARG A 326 -3.66 11.28 -6.71
N LEU A 327 -2.89 10.31 -7.23
CA LEU A 327 -2.77 10.09 -8.67
C LEU A 327 -3.91 9.23 -9.24
N GLY A 328 -4.26 8.12 -8.58
CA GLY A 328 -5.09 7.06 -9.17
C GLY A 328 -4.22 5.93 -9.73
N GLU A 329 -4.62 5.34 -10.85
CA GLU A 329 -3.82 4.32 -11.58
C GLU A 329 -3.49 3.02 -10.83
N ALA A 330 -4.31 2.62 -9.85
CA ALA A 330 -4.16 1.36 -9.11
C ALA A 330 -2.89 1.27 -8.24
N ILE A 331 -2.40 2.40 -7.74
CA ILE A 331 -1.18 2.48 -6.94
C ILE A 331 -1.41 1.92 -5.54
N GLY A 332 -2.40 2.44 -4.83
CA GLY A 332 -2.73 2.01 -3.48
C GLY A 332 -3.23 0.57 -3.47
N SER A 333 -4.04 0.18 -4.46
CA SER A 333 -4.52 -1.21 -4.59
C SER A 333 -3.38 -2.20 -4.87
N SER A 334 -2.37 -1.82 -5.65
CA SER A 334 -1.17 -2.63 -5.87
C SER A 334 -0.38 -2.85 -4.56
N ILE A 335 -0.13 -1.80 -3.78
CA ILE A 335 0.57 -1.89 -2.48
C ILE A 335 -0.23 -2.75 -1.49
N ALA A 336 -1.53 -2.48 -1.37
CA ALA A 336 -2.43 -3.23 -0.51
C ALA A 336 -2.47 -4.73 -0.87
N SER A 337 -2.41 -5.07 -2.16
CA SER A 337 -2.39 -6.46 -2.62
C SER A 337 -1.16 -7.21 -2.11
N ASN A 338 0.03 -6.60 -2.11
CA ASN A 338 1.24 -7.25 -1.63
C ASN A 338 1.22 -7.51 -0.12
N ILE A 339 0.63 -6.60 0.66
CA ILE A 339 0.44 -6.78 2.11
C ILE A 339 -0.52 -7.94 2.38
N LEU A 340 -1.62 -8.03 1.64
CA LEU A 340 -2.57 -9.14 1.79
C LEU A 340 -1.98 -10.49 1.32
N GLU A 341 -1.18 -10.49 0.26
CA GLU A 341 -0.50 -11.69 -0.24
C GLU A 341 0.57 -12.19 0.75
N SER A 342 1.34 -11.30 1.39
CA SER A 342 2.29 -11.72 2.42
C SER A 342 1.60 -12.35 3.63
N LEU A 343 0.42 -11.83 3.99
CA LEU A 343 -0.42 -12.40 5.04
C LEU A 343 -0.95 -13.79 4.65
N LEU A 344 -1.34 -13.99 3.38
CA LEU A 344 -1.73 -15.30 2.86
C LEU A 344 -0.58 -16.31 2.86
N ALA A 345 0.62 -15.87 2.49
CA ALA A 345 1.82 -16.69 2.61
C ALA A 345 2.02 -17.15 4.06
N SER A 346 1.88 -16.23 5.02
CA SER A 346 2.00 -16.54 6.46
C SER A 346 0.94 -17.55 6.91
N TRP A 347 -0.31 -17.37 6.45
CA TRP A 347 -1.41 -18.28 6.73
C TRP A 347 -1.15 -19.69 6.17
N HIS A 348 -0.69 -19.79 4.92
CA HIS A 348 -0.33 -21.06 4.29
C HIS A 348 0.74 -21.81 5.10
N VAL A 349 1.79 -21.12 5.52
CA VAL A 349 2.87 -21.69 6.33
C VAL A 349 2.38 -22.13 7.71
N LEU A 350 1.46 -21.38 8.33
CA LEU A 350 0.84 -21.78 9.60
C LEU A 350 0.04 -23.08 9.48
N LEU A 351 -0.65 -23.28 8.35
CA LEU A 351 -1.47 -24.46 8.11
C LEU A 351 -0.67 -25.76 7.97
N GLN A 352 0.58 -25.69 7.52
CA GLN A 352 1.35 -26.91 7.24
C GLN A 352 1.67 -27.74 8.48
N GLY A 353 1.80 -27.11 9.66
CA GLY A 353 1.99 -27.79 10.95
C GLY A 353 3.24 -28.68 11.07
N SER A 354 3.85 -28.73 12.25
CA SER A 354 4.71 -29.84 12.70
C SER A 354 5.99 -30.22 11.91
N SER A 355 6.73 -29.28 11.33
CA SER A 355 8.20 -29.47 11.25
C SER A 355 8.86 -28.42 12.13
N GLU A 356 9.26 -28.81 13.33
CA GLU A 356 10.06 -27.96 14.23
C GLU A 356 11.39 -27.53 13.57
N GLU A 357 11.82 -28.25 12.52
CA GLU A 357 13.02 -27.99 11.71
C GLU A 357 12.67 -27.47 10.29
N MET A 358 11.79 -26.47 10.13
CA MET A 358 11.62 -25.83 8.83
C MET A 358 12.82 -24.93 8.54
N GLY A 359 13.76 -25.41 7.74
CA GLY A 359 14.86 -24.59 7.21
C GLY A 359 14.41 -23.59 6.15
N ARG A 360 15.30 -22.64 5.83
CA ARG A 360 15.03 -21.54 4.89
C ARG A 360 14.67 -22.03 3.49
N TYR A 361 15.43 -23.00 2.96
CA TYR A 361 15.16 -23.59 1.64
C TYR A 361 13.78 -24.23 1.58
N THR A 362 13.42 -24.99 2.61
CA THR A 362 12.10 -25.64 2.73
C THR A 362 10.97 -24.61 2.76
N LEU A 363 11.13 -23.50 3.49
CA LEU A 363 10.16 -22.41 3.48
C LEU A 363 10.01 -21.82 2.08
N PHE A 364 11.12 -21.52 1.39
CA PHE A 364 11.06 -20.97 0.02
C PHE A 364 10.40 -21.94 -0.96
N GLN A 365 10.73 -23.23 -0.88
CA GLN A 365 10.12 -24.24 -1.73
C GLN A 365 8.62 -24.33 -1.49
N LEU A 366 8.19 -24.35 -0.23
CA LEU A 366 6.77 -24.34 0.15
C LEU A 366 6.05 -23.10 -0.43
N LEU A 367 6.64 -21.92 -0.25
CA LEU A 367 6.08 -20.67 -0.78
C LEU A 367 6.00 -20.70 -2.33
N HIS A 368 7.07 -21.13 -2.99
CA HIS A 368 7.14 -21.21 -4.44
C HIS A 368 6.13 -22.21 -5.03
N GLU A 369 6.03 -23.41 -4.46
CA GLU A 369 5.07 -24.44 -4.88
C GLU A 369 3.62 -23.98 -4.72
N HIS A 370 3.34 -23.11 -3.75
CA HIS A 370 2.03 -22.51 -3.53
C HIS A 370 1.80 -21.19 -4.29
N GLY A 371 2.78 -20.77 -5.11
CA GLY A 371 2.68 -19.64 -6.02
C GLY A 371 3.19 -18.29 -5.49
N PHE A 372 3.75 -18.23 -4.28
CA PHE A 372 4.34 -17.01 -3.68
C PHE A 372 5.78 -16.74 -4.18
N GLY A 373 6.11 -17.21 -5.38
CA GLY A 373 7.45 -17.64 -5.80
C GLY A 373 8.33 -16.64 -6.57
N ASP A 374 8.01 -15.34 -6.62
CA ASP A 374 8.91 -14.30 -7.18
C ASP A 374 10.12 -13.99 -6.26
N LEU A 375 10.62 -15.03 -5.58
CA LEU A 375 11.68 -14.97 -4.57
C LEU A 375 12.99 -15.44 -5.21
N ASP A 376 13.96 -14.54 -5.35
CA ASP A 376 15.29 -14.91 -5.85
C ASP A 376 16.11 -15.58 -4.73
N ILE A 377 16.07 -16.92 -4.71
CA ILE A 377 16.85 -17.74 -3.77
C ILE A 377 18.37 -17.57 -3.94
N THR A 378 18.83 -17.02 -5.06
CA THR A 378 20.26 -16.83 -5.38
C THR A 378 20.79 -15.45 -4.96
N ALA A 379 19.90 -14.51 -4.60
CA ALA A 379 20.27 -13.17 -4.17
C ALA A 379 20.92 -13.11 -2.77
N PHE A 380 21.10 -14.24 -2.08
CA PHE A 380 21.78 -14.28 -0.79
C PHE A 380 23.30 -14.43 -0.94
N PRO A 381 24.11 -13.57 -0.30
CA PRO A 381 25.56 -13.67 -0.36
C PRO A 381 26.05 -14.97 0.27
N GLN A 382 27.10 -15.53 -0.32
CA GLN A 382 27.84 -16.65 0.24
C GLN A 382 28.58 -16.19 1.52
N VAL A 383 27.98 -16.35 2.69
CA VAL A 383 28.65 -16.11 3.98
C VAL A 383 28.61 -17.40 4.81
N GLU A 384 29.68 -17.66 5.57
CA GLU A 384 29.86 -18.82 6.46
C GLU A 384 28.94 -18.76 7.70
N VAL A 385 27.65 -19.02 7.50
CA VAL A 385 26.68 -19.42 8.53
C VAL A 385 25.94 -20.65 7.99
N ASP A 386 25.29 -21.45 8.85
CA ASP A 386 24.44 -22.56 8.40
C ASP A 386 23.48 -22.06 7.32
N LYS A 387 23.72 -22.49 6.07
CA LYS A 387 23.06 -21.97 4.87
C LYS A 387 21.56 -22.30 4.85
N ASP A 388 21.15 -23.26 5.68
CA ASP A 388 19.78 -23.75 5.75
C ASP A 388 19.01 -23.18 6.96
N ALA A 389 19.68 -22.43 7.85
CA ALA A 389 19.03 -21.80 9.01
C ALA A 389 17.96 -20.79 8.58
N LEU A 390 16.76 -20.95 9.13
CA LEU A 390 15.62 -20.06 8.87
C LEU A 390 15.80 -18.68 9.51
N VAL A 391 16.50 -18.67 10.65
CA VAL A 391 16.68 -17.54 11.55
C VAL A 391 18.12 -17.53 12.04
N ASP A 392 18.73 -16.35 12.04
CA ASP A 392 20.01 -16.14 12.71
C ASP A 392 19.75 -15.89 14.20
N HIS A 393 20.17 -16.81 15.08
CA HIS A 393 20.09 -16.60 16.52
C HIS A 393 21.37 -15.92 17.03
N CYS A 394 21.22 -14.94 17.91
CA CYS A 394 22.32 -14.45 18.73
C CYS A 394 21.90 -14.33 20.19
N GLU A 395 22.87 -14.53 21.08
CA GLU A 395 22.69 -14.46 22.52
C GLU A 395 23.56 -13.35 23.08
N MET A 396 23.03 -12.65 24.07
CA MET A 396 23.76 -11.67 24.85
C MET A 396 24.86 -12.36 25.68
N ARG A 397 26.10 -12.30 25.19
CA ARG A 397 27.25 -13.04 25.75
C ARG A 397 27.64 -12.58 27.17
N GLU A 398 28.39 -13.42 27.89
CA GLU A 398 28.95 -13.10 29.22
C GLU A 398 30.18 -12.16 29.16
N GLU A 399 30.98 -12.23 28.10
CA GLU A 399 32.16 -11.38 27.89
C GLU A 399 31.85 -10.26 26.90
N GLU A 400 32.24 -9.02 27.21
CA GLU A 400 32.19 -7.88 26.28
C GLU A 400 33.00 -8.21 25.02
N VAL A 401 32.33 -8.41 23.89
CA VAL A 401 33.00 -8.52 22.60
C VAL A 401 33.13 -7.12 22.02
N HIS A 402 34.22 -6.43 22.34
CA HIS A 402 34.51 -5.13 21.73
C HIS A 402 34.72 -5.26 20.21
N LEU A 403 33.63 -5.12 19.44
CA LEU A 403 33.65 -5.07 17.98
C LEU A 403 34.34 -3.78 17.49
N THR A 404 34.18 -2.67 18.21
CA THR A 404 34.80 -1.36 17.94
C THR A 404 35.05 -0.57 19.23
N ASP A 405 36.01 0.37 19.22
CA ASP A 405 36.27 1.31 20.34
C ASP A 405 35.25 2.48 20.39
N LYS A 406 34.11 2.37 19.69
CA LYS A 406 33.14 3.46 19.55
C LYS A 406 32.30 3.60 20.82
N THR A 407 32.47 4.70 21.54
CA THR A 407 31.69 5.01 22.76
C THR A 407 30.32 5.62 22.42
N PHE A 408 29.42 5.66 23.40
CA PHE A 408 28.15 6.39 23.29
C PHE A 408 28.35 7.84 22.77
N ASP A 409 29.32 8.56 23.35
CA ASP A 409 29.65 9.92 22.92
C ASP A 409 30.18 9.98 21.48
N PHE A 410 30.93 8.96 21.04
CA PHE A 410 31.39 8.89 19.65
C PHE A 410 30.19 8.86 18.70
N TYR A 411 29.20 8.01 18.97
CA TYR A 411 28.01 7.88 18.13
C TYR A 411 27.21 9.18 18.03
N LEU A 412 27.00 9.86 19.15
CA LEU A 412 26.26 11.13 19.20
C LEU A 412 26.97 12.24 18.43
N ASN A 413 28.30 12.29 18.48
CA ASN A 413 29.07 13.39 17.90
C ASN A 413 29.52 13.15 16.45
N THR A 414 29.35 11.94 15.92
CA THR A 414 29.85 11.57 14.58
C THR A 414 28.79 10.97 13.66
N MET A 415 27.51 11.02 14.06
CA MET A 415 26.41 10.54 13.22
C MET A 415 26.42 11.29 11.86
N PRO A 416 26.46 10.56 10.73
CA PRO A 416 26.48 11.20 9.43
C PRO A 416 25.17 11.92 9.18
N THR A 417 25.23 13.15 8.69
CA THR A 417 24.05 13.80 8.13
C THR A 417 23.71 13.21 6.77
N PRO A 418 22.42 13.08 6.41
CA PRO A 418 22.02 12.57 5.09
C PRO A 418 22.65 13.35 3.94
N ASP A 419 22.97 12.65 2.86
CA ASP A 419 23.53 13.24 1.65
C ASP A 419 22.49 14.12 0.95
N LYS A 420 22.64 15.44 1.13
CA LYS A 420 21.73 16.43 0.55
C LYS A 420 21.81 16.52 -0.96
N GLU A 421 22.95 16.17 -1.57
CA GLU A 421 23.11 16.19 -3.03
C GLU A 421 22.35 15.02 -3.64
N ALA A 422 22.48 13.82 -3.07
CA ALA A 422 21.72 12.64 -3.46
C ALA A 422 20.20 12.88 -3.30
N MET A 423 19.77 13.41 -2.16
CA MET A 423 18.36 13.78 -1.92
C MET A 423 17.84 14.79 -2.97
N ALA A 424 18.62 15.83 -3.27
CA ALA A 424 18.22 16.85 -4.23
C ALA A 424 18.10 16.28 -5.65
N ALA A 425 19.03 15.43 -6.06
CA ALA A 425 19.00 14.76 -7.36
C ALA A 425 17.83 13.76 -7.46
N CYS A 426 17.60 12.96 -6.40
CA CYS A 426 16.45 12.06 -6.30
C CYS A 426 15.12 12.82 -6.40
N LYS A 427 14.95 13.90 -5.64
CA LYS A 427 13.75 14.73 -5.68
C LYS A 427 13.56 15.42 -7.04
N ALA A 428 14.64 15.88 -7.67
CA ALA A 428 14.58 16.46 -9.01
C ALA A 428 14.07 15.45 -10.05
N ARG A 429 14.51 14.19 -9.97
CA ARG A 429 13.96 13.09 -10.78
C ARG A 429 12.49 12.84 -10.46
N ILE A 430 12.14 12.68 -9.19
CA ILE A 430 10.76 12.39 -8.73
C ILE A 430 9.80 13.49 -9.20
N ASP A 431 10.19 14.76 -9.12
CA ASP A 431 9.37 15.88 -9.57
C ASP A 431 9.10 15.84 -11.08
N ASN A 432 10.00 15.24 -11.87
CA ASN A 432 9.86 15.11 -13.32
C ASN A 432 9.30 13.76 -13.80
N LEU A 433 9.02 12.80 -12.92
CA LEU A 433 8.26 11.58 -13.27
C LEU A 433 6.89 11.95 -13.84
N THR A 434 6.33 11.13 -14.74
CA THR A 434 5.02 11.37 -15.41
C THR A 434 3.84 11.27 -14.44
N LYS A 435 3.74 12.25 -13.54
CA LYS A 435 2.71 12.40 -12.52
C LYS A 435 2.66 13.86 -12.06
N PRO A 436 1.53 14.36 -11.51
CA PRO A 436 1.51 15.66 -10.84
C PRO A 436 2.50 15.69 -9.67
N VAL A 437 3.15 16.82 -9.44
CA VAL A 437 4.11 16.91 -8.33
C VAL A 437 3.44 16.62 -6.98
N ASP A 438 4.13 15.89 -6.10
CA ASP A 438 3.68 15.48 -4.78
C ASP A 438 2.42 14.56 -4.78
N SER A 439 2.04 13.98 -5.93
CA SER A 439 0.84 13.12 -6.03
C SER A 439 1.03 11.70 -5.48
N LEU A 440 2.27 11.28 -5.25
CA LEU A 440 2.60 9.95 -4.69
C LEU A 440 2.92 10.01 -3.18
N GLY A 441 2.69 11.18 -2.56
CA GLY A 441 2.68 11.37 -1.11
C GLY A 441 3.92 10.81 -0.41
N CYS A 442 3.70 9.95 0.58
CA CYS A 442 4.76 9.36 1.40
C CYS A 442 5.78 8.56 0.58
N LEU A 443 5.42 8.03 -0.60
CA LEU A 443 6.35 7.28 -1.42
C LEU A 443 7.51 8.15 -1.94
N GLU A 444 7.20 9.39 -2.30
CA GLU A 444 8.21 10.37 -2.74
C GLU A 444 9.16 10.74 -1.62
N GLN A 445 8.62 10.92 -0.41
CA GLN A 445 9.38 11.25 0.78
C GLN A 445 10.34 10.10 1.14
N ILE A 446 9.84 8.87 1.23
CA ILE A 446 10.63 7.68 1.56
C ILE A 446 11.78 7.49 0.56
N ALA A 447 11.52 7.61 -0.74
CA ALA A 447 12.56 7.48 -1.76
C ALA A 447 13.65 8.57 -1.64
N THR A 448 13.25 9.80 -1.29
CA THR A 448 14.19 10.91 -1.08
C THR A 448 15.01 10.70 0.19
N GLU A 449 14.39 10.32 1.30
CA GLU A 449 15.07 10.06 2.58
C GLU A 449 16.06 8.89 2.48
N LEU A 450 15.65 7.79 1.84
CA LEU A 450 16.53 6.65 1.60
C LEU A 450 17.72 7.00 0.69
N SER A 451 17.51 7.86 -0.31
CA SER A 451 18.60 8.38 -1.14
C SER A 451 19.62 9.17 -0.30
N GLY A 452 19.15 9.97 0.66
CA GLY A 452 20.01 10.67 1.60
C GLY A 452 20.77 9.75 2.56
N CYS A 453 20.12 8.70 3.06
CA CYS A 453 20.76 7.72 3.95
C CYS A 453 21.86 6.93 3.23
N THR A 454 21.60 6.52 1.99
CA THR A 454 22.52 5.69 1.19
C THR A 454 23.57 6.49 0.43
N GLY A 455 23.37 7.80 0.24
CA GLY A 455 24.20 8.63 -0.65
C GLY A 455 24.02 8.30 -2.14
N VAL A 456 22.99 7.53 -2.49
CA VAL A 456 22.72 7.10 -3.87
C VAL A 456 21.48 7.82 -4.38
N GLU A 457 21.56 8.53 -5.50
CA GLU A 457 20.42 9.26 -6.11
C GLU A 457 19.22 8.33 -6.38
N ARG A 458 19.51 7.10 -6.81
CA ARG A 458 18.51 6.09 -7.18
C ARG A 458 18.85 4.76 -6.50
N PRO A 459 18.53 4.62 -5.20
CA PRO A 459 18.82 3.38 -4.49
C PRO A 459 18.02 2.22 -5.09
N GLU A 460 18.63 1.04 -5.09
CA GLU A 460 18.00 -0.22 -5.46
C GLU A 460 18.20 -1.23 -4.33
N LEU A 461 17.10 -1.81 -3.84
CA LEU A 461 17.17 -2.83 -2.79
C LEU A 461 17.26 -4.22 -3.41
N ALA A 462 18.42 -4.85 -3.23
CA ALA A 462 18.58 -6.29 -3.36
C ALA A 462 18.15 -6.98 -2.06
N MET A 463 17.61 -8.20 -2.14
CA MET A 463 17.13 -8.99 -0.99
C MET A 463 18.20 -9.25 0.10
N SER A 464 19.48 -9.06 -0.20
CA SER A 464 20.56 -9.24 0.78
C SER A 464 20.84 -8.02 1.65
N ARG A 465 20.24 -6.86 1.34
CA ARG A 465 20.53 -5.55 1.94
C ARG A 465 19.49 -5.11 2.97
N THR A 466 18.69 -6.04 3.48
CA THR A 466 17.69 -5.77 4.51
C THR A 466 17.69 -6.85 5.60
N ALA A 467 17.57 -6.42 6.86
CA ALA A 467 17.42 -7.33 8.00
C ALA A 467 16.31 -6.86 8.95
N LEU A 468 15.63 -7.81 9.61
CA LEU A 468 14.79 -7.63 10.79
C LEU A 468 15.54 -8.15 12.00
N LEU A 469 15.80 -7.26 12.96
CA LEU A 469 16.33 -7.63 14.28
C LEU A 469 15.17 -7.66 15.27
N TYR A 470 14.91 -8.85 15.81
CA TYR A 470 13.88 -9.10 16.79
C TYR A 470 14.53 -9.36 18.15
N PHE A 471 14.38 -8.45 19.09
CA PHE A 471 14.94 -8.58 20.44
C PHE A 471 13.93 -9.21 21.40
N THR A 472 14.35 -10.22 22.17
CA THR A 472 13.46 -10.89 23.13
C THR A 472 14.27 -11.41 24.32
N GLU A 473 13.73 -11.34 25.54
CA GLU A 473 14.31 -12.03 26.71
C GLU A 473 13.96 -13.53 26.70
N LYS A 474 12.90 -13.92 25.98
CA LYS A 474 12.36 -15.28 26.03
C LYS A 474 13.33 -16.23 25.33
N GLU A 475 13.67 -17.33 26.02
CA GLU A 475 14.45 -18.42 25.44
C GLU A 475 13.71 -19.03 24.24
N ASP A 476 12.38 -19.16 24.32
CA ASP A 476 11.54 -19.72 23.24
C ASP A 476 10.50 -18.72 22.69
N VAL A 477 10.73 -18.24 21.47
CA VAL A 477 9.69 -17.55 20.69
C VAL A 477 8.70 -18.60 20.15
N PRO A 478 7.37 -18.42 20.30
CA PRO A 478 6.40 -19.42 19.84
C PRO A 478 6.65 -19.82 18.38
N PRO A 479 6.73 -21.12 18.06
CA PRO A 479 7.09 -21.56 16.71
C PRO A 479 6.18 -21.00 15.61
N ALA A 480 4.89 -20.78 15.91
CA ALA A 480 3.96 -20.14 14.98
C ALA A 480 4.34 -18.68 14.66
N LEU A 481 4.73 -17.90 15.67
CA LEU A 481 5.17 -16.52 15.48
C LEU A 481 6.50 -16.47 14.73
N THR A 482 7.46 -17.32 15.08
CA THR A 482 8.73 -17.46 14.36
C THR A 482 8.51 -17.78 12.89
N ARG A 483 7.61 -18.71 12.56
CA ARG A 483 7.23 -19.02 11.17
C ARG A 483 6.58 -17.85 10.46
N MET A 484 5.69 -17.10 11.12
CA MET A 484 5.10 -15.90 10.52
C MET A 484 6.15 -14.83 10.22
N MET A 485 7.02 -14.52 11.18
CA MET A 485 8.12 -13.55 10.99
C MET A 485 9.06 -14.00 9.88
N ALA A 486 9.45 -15.28 9.87
CA ALA A 486 10.32 -15.83 8.83
C ALA A 486 9.66 -15.80 7.45
N THR A 487 8.35 -16.04 7.39
CA THR A 487 7.58 -15.94 6.15
C THR A 487 7.50 -14.50 5.64
N GLN A 488 7.21 -13.53 6.53
CA GLN A 488 7.21 -12.11 6.18
C GLN A 488 8.61 -11.65 5.72
N ALA A 489 9.66 -12.06 6.44
CA ALA A 489 11.03 -11.75 6.09
C ALA A 489 11.40 -12.36 4.73
N ALA A 490 11.12 -13.65 4.49
CA ALA A 490 11.37 -14.29 3.21
C ALA A 490 10.62 -13.60 2.07
N TYR A 491 9.32 -13.35 2.25
CA TYR A 491 8.45 -12.69 1.27
C TYR A 491 8.91 -11.27 0.93
N ALA A 492 9.36 -10.52 1.94
CA ALA A 492 9.82 -9.15 1.79
C ALA A 492 11.32 -9.05 1.42
N GLY A 493 12.03 -10.18 1.32
CA GLY A 493 13.46 -10.20 1.00
C GLY A 493 14.34 -9.67 2.12
N MET A 494 14.05 -10.05 3.36
CA MET A 494 14.78 -9.68 4.56
C MET A 494 15.47 -10.89 5.20
N LYS A 495 16.59 -10.63 5.86
CA LYS A 495 17.14 -11.56 6.87
C LYS A 495 16.35 -11.42 8.17
N LEU A 496 16.14 -12.51 8.89
CA LEU A 496 15.53 -12.49 10.22
C LEU A 496 16.57 -12.91 11.24
N ALA A 497 16.86 -12.04 12.19
CA ALA A 497 17.69 -12.33 13.34
C ALA A 497 16.86 -12.25 14.62
N ILE A 498 16.94 -13.28 15.46
CA ILE A 498 16.37 -13.28 16.80
C ILE A 498 17.53 -13.11 17.78
N ALA A 499 17.50 -12.00 18.53
CA ALA A 499 18.51 -11.59 19.47
C ALA A 499 17.99 -11.76 20.90
N HIS A 500 18.56 -12.72 21.62
CA HIS A 500 18.15 -13.10 22.98
C HIS A 500 18.85 -12.22 24.02
N LEU A 501 18.03 -11.48 24.76
CA LEU A 501 18.40 -10.54 25.81
C LEU A 501 18.57 -11.27 27.15
N ASP A 502 19.63 -10.93 27.86
CA ASP A 502 19.81 -11.31 29.27
C ASP A 502 19.51 -10.08 30.13
N CYS A 503 18.28 -9.99 30.64
CA CYS A 503 17.80 -8.87 31.43
C CYS A 503 18.51 -8.75 32.79
N GLU A 504 19.18 -9.79 33.29
CA GLU A 504 19.90 -9.75 34.56
C GLU A 504 21.18 -8.90 34.49
N LYS A 505 21.75 -8.73 33.28
CA LYS A 505 22.98 -7.94 33.03
C LYS A 505 22.74 -6.42 33.03
N GLY A 506 21.50 -5.98 33.12
CA GLY A 506 21.13 -4.57 33.27
C GLY A 506 21.18 -3.74 31.98
N ALA A 507 20.78 -2.47 32.11
CA ALA A 507 20.51 -1.58 30.97
C ALA A 507 21.75 -1.25 30.11
N GLN A 508 22.93 -1.08 30.71
CA GLN A 508 24.15 -0.73 29.97
C GLN A 508 24.58 -1.88 29.06
N ALA A 509 24.66 -3.10 29.59
CA ALA A 509 25.02 -4.26 28.79
C ALA A 509 23.99 -4.51 27.68
N ALA A 510 22.69 -4.29 27.96
CA ALA A 510 21.63 -4.41 26.97
C ALA A 510 21.78 -3.36 25.84
N PHE A 511 22.17 -2.12 26.17
CA PHE A 511 22.49 -1.09 25.19
C PHE A 511 23.64 -1.53 24.27
N ASP A 512 24.73 -2.03 24.85
CA ASP A 512 25.91 -2.46 24.10
C ASP A 512 25.60 -3.67 23.21
N PHE A 513 24.79 -4.62 23.69
CA PHE A 513 24.31 -5.73 22.89
C PHE A 513 23.49 -5.28 21.68
N GLY A 514 22.50 -4.39 21.88
CA GLY A 514 21.70 -3.85 20.79
C GLY A 514 22.54 -3.09 19.76
N ARG A 515 23.53 -2.33 20.23
CA ARG A 515 24.50 -1.61 19.40
C ARG A 515 25.32 -2.59 18.54
N GLU A 516 25.95 -3.59 19.16
CA GLU A 516 26.84 -4.55 18.49
C GLU A 516 26.11 -5.37 17.42
N GLU A 517 24.93 -5.88 17.77
CA GLU A 517 24.12 -6.64 16.82
C GLU A 517 23.67 -5.77 15.64
N SER A 518 23.26 -4.53 15.90
CA SER A 518 22.88 -3.62 14.83
C SER A 518 24.06 -3.22 13.95
N GLU A 519 25.25 -2.96 14.51
CA GLU A 519 26.48 -2.71 13.72
C GLU A 519 26.79 -3.89 12.79
N ARG A 520 26.71 -5.12 13.32
CA ARG A 520 26.94 -6.36 12.56
C ARG A 520 26.06 -6.42 11.31
N TYR A 521 24.78 -6.10 11.43
CA TYR A 521 23.87 -6.12 10.28
C TYR A 521 23.98 -4.85 9.43
N ALA A 522 24.08 -3.65 10.00
CA ALA A 522 24.09 -2.39 9.27
C ALA A 522 25.31 -2.24 8.35
N THR A 523 26.43 -2.91 8.64
CA THR A 523 27.60 -2.94 7.72
C THR A 523 27.30 -3.54 6.35
N MET A 524 26.29 -4.41 6.25
CA MET A 524 25.94 -5.16 5.04
C MET A 524 24.53 -4.83 4.52
N ASN A 525 23.76 -4.03 5.25
CA ASN A 525 22.35 -3.76 4.96
C ASN A 525 22.08 -2.26 4.98
N GLU A 526 21.43 -1.76 3.93
CA GLU A 526 20.99 -0.37 3.82
C GLU A 526 19.72 -0.10 4.65
N LEU A 527 19.09 -1.17 5.14
CA LEU A 527 17.84 -1.12 5.88
C LEU A 527 17.79 -2.13 7.02
N ILE A 528 17.45 -1.64 8.21
CA ILE A 528 17.29 -2.44 9.42
C ILE A 528 15.91 -2.21 9.99
N ALA A 529 15.09 -3.26 10.10
CA ALA A 529 13.87 -3.21 10.88
C ALA A 529 14.15 -3.64 12.32
N LEU A 530 13.60 -2.91 13.29
CA LEU A 530 13.75 -3.22 14.70
C LEU A 530 12.38 -3.57 15.31
N ALA A 531 12.34 -4.71 15.98
CA ALA A 531 11.20 -5.17 16.77
C ALA A 531 11.69 -5.63 18.14
N ALA A 532 10.84 -5.51 19.16
CA ALA A 532 11.10 -6.04 20.49
C ALA A 532 9.87 -6.79 21.00
N ASP A 533 10.11 -7.91 21.67
CA ASP A 533 9.12 -8.72 22.35
C ASP A 533 8.87 -8.23 23.79
N GLU A 534 7.81 -8.72 24.39
CA GLU A 534 7.56 -8.57 25.82
C GLU A 534 8.62 -9.27 26.68
N VAL A 535 8.91 -8.66 27.82
CA VAL A 535 9.84 -9.14 28.85
C VAL A 535 9.06 -9.97 29.89
N GLY A 536 9.64 -11.09 30.32
CA GLY A 536 9.04 -12.03 31.26
C GLY A 536 7.75 -12.68 30.74
N ASP A 537 6.80 -12.92 31.64
CA ASP A 537 5.52 -13.59 31.34
C ASP A 537 4.42 -12.64 30.80
N ASP A 538 4.75 -11.38 30.48
CA ASP A 538 3.75 -10.41 29.99
C ASP A 538 3.16 -10.89 28.65
N PRO A 539 1.81 -10.82 28.47
CA PRO A 539 1.17 -11.19 27.22
C PRO A 539 1.60 -10.28 26.06
N ARG A 540 1.74 -10.85 24.86
CA ARG A 540 2.14 -10.09 23.68
C ARG A 540 1.14 -9.00 23.28
N GLY A 541 1.66 -7.82 22.94
CA GLY A 541 0.92 -6.60 22.67
C GLY A 541 0.72 -5.69 23.90
N THR A 542 1.40 -5.96 25.03
CA THR A 542 1.24 -5.15 26.25
C THR A 542 2.34 -4.11 26.44
N MET A 543 3.51 -4.29 25.82
CA MET A 543 4.63 -3.35 25.91
C MET A 543 4.24 -1.96 25.38
N ASP A 544 3.53 -1.89 24.26
CA ASP A 544 3.02 -0.64 23.66
C ASP A 544 2.22 0.19 24.68
N SER A 545 1.26 -0.44 25.35
CA SER A 545 0.42 0.22 26.36
C SER A 545 1.22 0.60 27.62
N ALA A 546 2.13 -0.26 28.06
CA ALA A 546 2.99 0.00 29.23
C ALA A 546 3.88 1.23 29.00
N LEU A 547 4.57 1.29 27.86
CA LEU A 547 5.44 2.42 27.52
C LEU A 547 4.64 3.68 27.20
N ARG A 548 3.50 3.58 26.50
CA ARG A 548 2.61 4.72 26.26
C ARG A 548 2.18 5.36 27.58
N LYS A 549 1.72 4.57 28.54
CA LYS A 549 1.27 5.06 29.85
C LYS A 549 2.41 5.67 30.67
N ALA A 550 3.57 5.04 30.65
CA ALA A 550 4.73 5.50 31.41
C ALA A 550 5.30 6.80 30.82
N LEU A 551 5.49 6.85 29.51
CA LEU A 551 6.35 7.83 28.87
C LEU A 551 5.62 8.93 28.07
N LEU A 552 4.34 8.74 27.75
CA LEU A 552 3.56 9.75 27.02
C LEU A 552 2.57 10.50 27.92
N ARG A 553 2.19 11.70 27.47
CA ARG A 553 1.02 12.44 27.95
C ARG A 553 -0.22 12.01 27.14
N GLU A 554 -1.41 12.44 27.58
CA GLU A 554 -2.68 12.11 26.89
C GLU A 554 -2.73 12.62 25.45
N ASP A 555 -2.04 13.73 25.15
CA ASP A 555 -1.91 14.29 23.80
C ASP A 555 -0.82 13.59 22.94
N GLY A 556 -0.21 12.52 23.46
CA GLY A 556 0.85 11.77 22.79
C GLY A 556 2.25 12.42 22.87
N THR A 557 2.41 13.56 23.53
CA THR A 557 3.75 14.18 23.71
C THR A 557 4.60 13.44 24.73
N LEU A 558 5.93 13.51 24.59
CA LEU A 558 6.87 12.86 25.51
C LEU A 558 6.81 13.52 26.90
N ARG A 559 6.74 12.72 27.96
CA ARG A 559 6.55 13.19 29.34
C ARG A 559 7.84 13.72 29.97
N TYR A 560 8.98 13.11 29.65
CA TYR A 560 10.27 13.29 30.35
C TYR A 560 11.37 13.86 29.44
N ALA A 561 12.46 14.32 30.06
CA ALA A 561 13.70 14.72 29.38
C ALA A 561 14.51 13.50 28.93
N ALA A 562 15.51 13.72 28.07
CA ALA A 562 16.29 12.64 27.44
C ALA A 562 17.20 11.88 28.42
N ASP A 563 17.67 12.57 29.46
CA ASP A 563 18.56 12.08 30.51
C ASP A 563 17.83 11.41 31.68
N ASP A 564 16.50 11.52 31.73
CA ASP A 564 15.67 11.09 32.88
C ASP A 564 14.61 10.04 32.52
N PHE A 565 14.26 9.89 31.23
CA PHE A 565 13.14 9.02 30.85
C PHE A 565 13.36 7.54 31.18
N LEU A 566 14.60 7.03 31.14
CA LEU A 566 14.88 5.62 31.38
C LEU A 566 14.53 5.21 32.82
N ALA A 567 14.72 6.11 33.79
CA ALA A 567 14.31 5.90 35.18
C ALA A 567 12.78 5.79 35.35
N HIS A 568 12.01 6.26 34.36
CA HIS A 568 10.55 6.21 34.33
C HIS A 568 10.00 5.07 33.47
N VAL A 569 10.86 4.36 32.74
CA VAL A 569 10.50 3.09 32.09
C VAL A 569 10.27 2.05 33.19
N PRO A 570 9.18 1.25 33.13
CA PRO A 570 8.99 0.15 34.06
C PRO A 570 10.25 -0.73 34.08
N GLU A 571 10.79 -1.00 35.28
CA GLU A 571 12.11 -1.62 35.47
C GLU A 571 12.37 -2.82 34.56
N ARG A 572 11.40 -3.73 34.44
CA ARG A 572 11.46 -4.89 33.54
C ARG A 572 11.72 -4.54 32.07
N TYR A 573 11.17 -3.45 31.56
CA TYR A 573 11.35 -3.04 30.16
C TYR A 573 12.62 -2.21 29.93
N GLN A 574 13.38 -1.84 30.97
CA GLN A 574 14.60 -1.04 30.80
C GLN A 574 15.66 -1.72 29.91
N PRO A 575 15.94 -3.04 30.02
CA PRO A 575 16.89 -3.70 29.12
C PRO A 575 16.42 -3.67 27.65
N ALA A 576 15.15 -4.00 27.38
CA ALA A 576 14.59 -3.96 26.03
C ALA A 576 14.63 -2.55 25.41
N VAL A 577 14.26 -1.52 26.19
CA VAL A 577 14.35 -0.12 25.76
C VAL A 577 15.80 0.28 25.48
N SER A 578 16.74 -0.11 26.34
CA SER A 578 18.16 0.22 26.18
C SER A 578 18.77 -0.45 24.96
N THR A 579 18.40 -1.70 24.70
CA THR A 579 18.79 -2.44 23.48
C THR A 579 18.32 -1.72 22.22
N LEU A 580 17.05 -1.32 22.18
CA LEU A 580 16.48 -0.59 21.05
C LEU A 580 17.21 0.74 20.81
N LEU A 581 17.59 1.48 21.86
CA LEU A 581 18.38 2.69 21.72
C LEU A 581 19.75 2.41 21.08
N GLY A 582 20.47 1.42 21.58
CA GLY A 582 21.78 1.01 21.05
C GLY A 582 21.66 0.62 19.58
N ALA A 583 20.66 -0.20 19.25
CA ALA A 583 20.42 -0.68 17.90
C ALA A 583 20.07 0.44 16.90
N MET A 584 19.19 1.37 17.27
CA MET A 584 18.82 2.51 16.41
C MET A 584 20.01 3.41 16.12
N ILE A 585 20.78 3.74 17.17
CA ILE A 585 21.95 4.61 17.06
C ILE A 585 23.01 3.98 16.16
N ALA A 586 23.32 2.69 16.36
CA ALA A 586 24.29 1.99 15.54
C ALA A 586 23.85 1.85 14.08
N ALA A 587 22.57 1.52 13.82
CA ALA A 587 22.08 1.39 12.44
C ALA A 587 22.20 2.73 11.68
N ALA A 588 21.68 3.81 12.26
CA ALA A 588 21.71 5.13 11.65
C ALA A 588 23.14 5.67 11.49
N HIS A 589 24.04 5.40 12.45
CA HIS A 589 25.45 5.79 12.34
C HIS A 589 26.15 5.14 11.16
N ASN A 590 25.77 3.90 10.81
CA ASN A 590 26.28 3.19 9.65
C ASN A 590 25.50 3.51 8.35
N GLY A 591 24.63 4.52 8.36
CA GLY A 591 23.88 4.96 7.17
C GLY A 591 22.65 4.12 6.84
N ALA A 592 22.29 3.14 7.68
CA ALA A 592 21.11 2.32 7.45
C ALA A 592 19.83 3.04 7.89
N MET A 593 18.80 2.99 7.04
CA MET A 593 17.47 3.44 7.42
C MET A 593 16.81 2.41 8.36
N VAL A 594 16.16 2.89 9.42
CA VAL A 594 15.61 2.07 10.50
C VAL A 594 14.09 2.03 10.43
N LEU A 595 13.51 0.86 10.17
CA LEU A 595 12.06 0.64 10.20
C LEU A 595 11.59 0.33 11.62
N LEU A 596 10.58 1.05 12.08
CA LEU A 596 10.04 0.92 13.43
C LEU A 596 8.77 0.07 13.41
N ASP A 597 8.87 -1.14 13.96
CA ASP A 597 7.82 -2.17 13.85
C ASP A 597 6.57 -1.88 14.70
N SER A 598 6.74 -1.41 15.94
CA SER A 598 5.63 -1.22 16.88
C SER A 598 5.57 0.19 17.47
N GLU A 599 4.50 0.49 18.21
CA GLU A 599 4.41 1.76 18.94
C GLU A 599 5.49 1.87 20.01
N ALA A 600 5.79 0.78 20.74
CA ALA A 600 6.86 0.76 21.73
C ALA A 600 8.19 1.19 21.11
N VAL A 601 8.56 0.62 19.95
CA VAL A 601 9.77 0.97 19.22
C VAL A 601 9.75 2.44 18.81
N GLN A 602 8.60 2.98 18.40
CA GLN A 602 8.46 4.41 18.06
C GLN A 602 8.57 5.34 19.27
N ILE A 603 8.04 4.96 20.42
CA ILE A 603 8.19 5.75 21.65
C ILE A 603 9.67 5.84 22.00
N VAL A 604 10.40 4.71 21.94
CA VAL A 604 11.86 4.68 22.17
C VAL A 604 12.59 5.54 21.14
N ALA A 605 12.26 5.41 19.85
CA ALA A 605 12.82 6.24 18.77
C ALA A 605 12.64 7.75 19.02
N ARG A 606 11.49 8.18 19.55
CA ARG A 606 11.25 9.59 19.87
C ARG A 606 12.13 10.10 21.02
N TYR A 607 12.45 9.26 21.99
CA TYR A 607 13.46 9.59 23.01
C TYR A 607 14.87 9.53 22.44
N ALA A 608 15.19 8.56 21.59
CA ALA A 608 16.46 8.49 20.88
C ALA A 608 16.73 9.79 20.11
N MET A 609 15.73 10.35 19.41
CA MET A 609 15.83 11.64 18.72
C MET A 609 16.05 12.84 19.66
N LYS A 610 15.67 12.76 20.95
CA LYS A 610 16.03 13.80 21.92
C LYS A 610 17.51 13.71 22.35
N ILE A 611 18.09 12.51 22.30
CA ILE A 611 19.49 12.26 22.60
C ILE A 611 20.36 12.59 21.38
N ALA A 612 19.97 12.10 20.20
CA ALA A 612 20.64 12.29 18.91
C ALA A 612 19.62 12.83 17.88
N PRO A 613 19.49 14.15 17.73
CA PRO A 613 18.53 14.75 16.78
C PRO A 613 18.70 14.29 15.33
N GLU A 614 19.93 13.99 14.92
CA GLU A 614 20.30 13.52 13.58
C GLU A 614 19.60 12.20 13.20
N LEU A 615 19.21 11.38 14.19
CA LEU A 615 18.47 10.14 13.97
C LEU A 615 17.19 10.36 13.17
N CYS A 616 16.52 11.50 13.31
CA CYS A 616 15.23 11.74 12.66
C CYS A 616 15.23 11.47 11.15
N ALA A 617 16.37 11.62 10.48
CA ALA A 617 16.46 11.39 9.05
C ALA A 617 16.59 9.90 8.65
N TYR A 618 16.85 9.02 9.61
CA TYR A 618 17.03 7.59 9.40
C TYR A 618 15.84 6.76 9.89
N LEU A 619 14.88 7.33 10.62
CA LEU A 619 13.80 6.56 11.24
C LEU A 619 12.53 6.59 10.37
N LEU A 620 12.03 5.41 10.00
CA LEU A 620 10.78 5.23 9.26
C LEU A 620 9.72 4.54 10.13
N PRO A 621 8.80 5.29 10.76
CA PRO A 621 7.69 4.71 11.51
C PRO A 621 6.66 4.10 10.56
N VAL A 622 6.27 2.83 10.78
CA VAL A 622 5.34 2.13 9.89
C VAL A 622 3.88 2.29 10.32
N GLN A 623 3.55 1.99 11.58
CA GLN A 623 2.16 2.03 12.08
C GLN A 623 2.02 2.96 13.29
N PRO A 624 1.04 3.89 13.33
CA PRO A 624 -0.09 4.04 12.41
C PRO A 624 0.19 4.95 11.20
N GLN A 625 1.42 5.43 11.00
CA GLN A 625 1.71 6.56 10.11
C GLN A 625 1.54 6.21 8.63
N LEU A 626 2.00 5.02 8.21
CA LEU A 626 1.88 4.54 6.83
C LEU A 626 0.80 3.48 6.67
N VAL A 627 0.60 2.68 7.72
CA VAL A 627 -0.36 1.57 7.80
C VAL A 627 -1.13 1.66 9.12
N ASP A 628 -2.46 1.57 9.09
CA ASP A 628 -3.30 1.50 10.29
C ASP A 628 -4.06 0.17 10.35
N LEU A 629 -3.40 -0.84 10.90
CA LEU A 629 -3.97 -2.17 11.12
C LEU A 629 -4.20 -2.47 12.60
N GLY A 630 -3.64 -1.68 13.52
CA GLY A 630 -3.65 -2.00 14.95
C GLY A 630 -3.03 -3.36 15.26
N ALA A 631 -2.05 -3.80 14.47
CA ALA A 631 -1.30 -5.02 14.73
C ALA A 631 -0.39 -4.81 15.96
N LEU A 632 -0.45 -5.72 16.92
CA LEU A 632 0.29 -5.68 18.17
C LEU A 632 1.30 -6.84 18.30
N LEU A 633 1.32 -7.76 17.33
CA LEU A 633 2.35 -8.80 17.28
C LEU A 633 3.66 -8.20 16.76
N PRO A 634 4.75 -8.29 17.53
CA PRO A 634 6.04 -7.75 17.13
C PRO A 634 6.64 -8.55 15.96
N GLY A 635 7.36 -7.85 15.08
CA GLY A 635 8.12 -8.40 13.95
C GLY A 635 7.31 -8.62 12.66
N LEU A 636 6.00 -8.36 12.67
CA LEU A 636 5.17 -8.51 11.46
C LEU A 636 5.00 -7.20 10.69
N THR A 637 4.92 -6.07 11.39
CA THR A 637 4.60 -4.77 10.79
C THR A 637 5.73 -4.26 9.88
N ALA A 638 6.98 -4.54 10.25
CA ALA A 638 8.15 -4.24 9.44
C ALA A 638 8.06 -4.82 8.02
N GLY A 639 7.54 -6.03 7.87
CA GLY A 639 7.33 -6.66 6.56
C GLY A 639 6.40 -5.84 5.66
N TYR A 640 5.33 -5.27 6.23
CA TYR A 640 4.41 -4.39 5.49
C TYR A 640 5.04 -3.03 5.17
N GLY A 641 5.81 -2.47 6.10
CA GLY A 641 6.59 -1.24 5.86
C GLY A 641 7.55 -1.40 4.69
N LEU A 642 8.17 -2.58 4.55
CA LEU A 642 9.07 -2.86 3.43
C LEU A 642 8.33 -2.99 2.09
N GLN A 643 7.08 -3.47 2.07
CA GLN A 643 6.28 -3.45 0.83
C GLN A 643 6.01 -2.03 0.34
N ILE A 644 5.76 -1.08 1.25
CA ILE A 644 5.57 0.34 0.92
C ILE A 644 6.87 0.93 0.38
N LEU A 645 7.99 0.65 1.03
CA LEU A 645 9.30 1.12 0.60
C LEU A 645 9.68 0.55 -0.77
N ARG A 646 9.46 -0.76 -1.00
CA ARG A 646 9.65 -1.38 -2.32
C ARG A 646 8.82 -0.66 -3.37
N ALA A 647 7.57 -0.31 -3.06
CA ALA A 647 6.73 0.47 -3.95
C ALA A 647 7.31 1.87 -4.26
N SER A 648 7.91 2.54 -3.26
CA SER A 648 8.65 3.80 -3.46
C SER A 648 9.83 3.66 -4.42
N LEU A 649 10.58 2.57 -4.31
CA LEU A 649 11.71 2.31 -5.21
C LEU A 649 11.25 1.91 -6.62
N PHE A 650 10.15 1.17 -6.73
CA PHE A 650 9.57 0.84 -8.02
C PHE A 650 9.10 2.10 -8.75
N MET A 651 8.47 3.04 -8.04
CA MET A 651 8.18 4.37 -8.57
C MET A 651 9.46 5.04 -9.08
N LEU A 652 10.48 5.19 -8.23
CA LEU A 652 11.69 5.94 -8.58
C LEU A 652 12.42 5.35 -9.79
N ASN A 653 12.50 4.01 -9.86
CA ASN A 653 13.36 3.30 -10.78
C ASN A 653 12.67 2.87 -12.08
N HIS A 654 11.36 2.62 -12.07
CA HIS A 654 10.64 2.12 -13.24
C HIS A 654 9.68 3.13 -13.87
N MET A 655 9.31 4.21 -13.18
CA MET A 655 8.59 5.30 -13.84
C MET A 655 9.54 6.13 -14.72
N LYS A 656 8.97 6.64 -15.81
CA LYS A 656 9.64 7.53 -16.76
C LYS A 656 9.35 8.98 -16.44
N THR A 657 10.26 9.86 -16.83
CA THR A 657 10.04 11.30 -16.79
C THR A 657 9.12 11.78 -17.92
N PHE A 658 8.57 12.99 -17.80
CA PHE A 658 7.77 13.60 -18.88
C PHE A 658 8.50 13.63 -20.22
N GLU A 659 9.81 13.90 -20.20
CA GLU A 659 10.69 13.88 -21.38
C GLU A 659 10.79 12.46 -21.98
N GLU A 660 11.14 11.46 -21.16
CA GLU A 660 11.30 10.07 -21.57
C GLU A 660 9.99 9.48 -22.14
N ALA A 661 8.85 9.85 -21.54
CA ALA A 661 7.54 9.37 -21.93
C ALA A 661 6.88 10.21 -23.04
N ARG A 662 7.35 11.44 -23.26
CA ARG A 662 6.77 12.46 -24.16
C ARG A 662 5.34 12.85 -23.80
N VAL A 663 5.04 12.99 -22.52
CA VAL A 663 3.72 13.44 -22.02
C VAL A 663 3.73 14.94 -21.76
N SER A 664 2.58 15.59 -21.92
CA SER A 664 2.38 17.00 -21.61
C SER A 664 2.54 17.28 -20.11
N VAL A 665 3.18 18.42 -19.81
CA VAL A 665 3.36 18.90 -18.43
C VAL A 665 2.17 19.74 -17.96
N ALA A 666 2.02 19.87 -16.64
CA ALA A 666 0.94 20.63 -16.03
C ALA A 666 0.99 22.11 -16.43
N SER A 667 -0.18 22.69 -16.72
CA SER A 667 -0.34 24.12 -17.01
C SER A 667 -0.76 24.96 -15.79
N ASP A 668 -0.93 24.33 -14.63
CA ASP A 668 -1.39 24.95 -13.37
C ASP A 668 -0.76 24.24 -12.17
N GLY A 669 -0.87 24.86 -11.00
CA GLY A 669 -0.38 24.28 -9.76
C GLY A 669 1.15 24.17 -9.69
N PRO A 670 1.68 23.33 -8.78
CA PRO A 670 3.12 23.24 -8.57
C PRO A 670 3.89 22.65 -9.77
N GLY A 671 3.24 21.84 -10.60
CA GLY A 671 3.86 21.20 -11.78
C GLY A 671 4.29 22.21 -12.84
N ALA A 672 3.50 23.26 -13.07
CA ALA A 672 3.80 24.31 -14.05
C ALA A 672 5.14 25.03 -13.84
N LYS A 673 5.73 24.93 -12.63
CA LYS A 673 7.01 25.57 -12.29
C LYS A 673 8.18 24.60 -12.20
N ARG A 674 7.91 23.30 -11.99
CA ARG A 674 8.92 22.30 -11.61
C ARG A 674 9.14 21.21 -12.66
N GLN A 675 8.22 21.08 -13.62
CA GLN A 675 8.21 19.97 -14.57
C GLN A 675 8.60 20.44 -15.95
N HIS A 676 9.44 19.64 -16.60
CA HIS A 676 9.96 19.92 -17.94
C HIS A 676 9.69 18.73 -18.87
N ARG A 677 9.42 19.03 -20.13
CA ARG A 677 9.20 18.04 -21.20
C ARG A 677 10.43 17.93 -22.07
#